data_AF-A0A8H6VAH9-F1
#
_entry.id   AF-A0A8H6VAH9-F1
#
_cell.length_a   1.000
_cell.length_b   1.000
_cell.length_c   1.000
_cell.angle_alpha   90.00
_cell.angle_beta   90.00
_cell.angle_gamma   90.00
#
_symmetry.space_group_name_H-M   'P 1'
#
loop_
_entity.id
_entity.type
_entity.pdbx_description
1 polymer ?
#
loop_
_entity_poly.entity_id
_entity_poly.type
_entity_poly.pdbx_seq_one_letter_code
_entity_poly.pdbx_strand_id
1 'polypeptide(L)'
;MNSQSDQLGSGCVGWPKAREALGEQNEMREIQHDAGQNKQKQSGGISPKSGKTHVDYHKYCCGNTNRDDSTIRSLPFIRFGMRQNQHMRSASPELLQCLSLIVNIAELVSIVYGGIPFTVQDDTPQSWQNPVTTVTHQPNQQSSSCTATGTSSSAFWYEKIAHNGQSSFLSTDVKKNYQVFRNVVKDFGADNTGQNDAAGAIQNAIEAGASNGPKRNARSMGTTGQPAIVYLPSGTYLMKSSLQFFVGTVLVGDPTNPPVLKAAPGFRDDHIIYAKDPNVEGTNNFYISLKNVILDSTSVDTAQTIALVDWTVSQATQLTNVEFNMPTGPSAHVGLTTQYDYNSNIIVNDLRFNGGAIGMKLNGQQWVFKNLTFSGTTTGVVAGGTNIVFLGCLFENGNVGIDANGTSGSVTIIDSKGSGLNSFVVSGNSGDAGNAIILENVENSGTTVSLGNNPVLSGNMPDTWVHGNLYSAGNTNKNHVEGQSVVTKRVADLLDGKDYFIMPPPTYSEFPAEQVLNIKTVSDKPVYGDGVTDDTQNINGILAQNRDCKVIYFPAGTYIVTDTIFVPANIRIVGDAYASAISASGSKFTDINAVRPMIRFGYPGDTGVLHVSDMMFTVADVLPGCQVVEVNIAGKSQGDVGFWNSHFRIGGAAGSLVQTKCQGGPADCRAAWGLLRLTSTSSAYIENMWGWTADHDLDGSRNQAIATGRGLLVEANKATWLVGTGFEHNTLYQYNFQRARNVFSALQQSETPYWQGPGNLLAPAPWDQSLIASDPDYSECAANDATCRMALFELIRSSSNLFLYGGCNWVFFNNKQGCQGDCQQNAIRIVDSSSLYLYGINTKSTTNMVVNGNTPIAKQTDNPGGWGGVIAAYLYNS
;
A
#
# COMPACT_ATOMS: atom_id res chain seq x y z
N MET A 1 36.82 -2.25 69.72
CA MET A 1 38.30 -2.12 69.79
C MET A 1 38.89 -2.86 68.60
N ASN A 2 39.91 -2.25 67.98
CA ASN A 2 41.01 -2.81 67.20
C ASN A 2 40.95 -4.28 66.74
N SER A 3 41.01 -4.47 65.40
CA SER A 3 42.06 -5.19 64.62
C SER A 3 42.67 -6.50 65.18
N GLN A 4 43.06 -7.51 64.39
CA GLN A 4 43.43 -7.54 62.96
C GLN A 4 43.53 -9.01 62.49
N SER A 5 43.36 -9.29 61.20
CA SER A 5 43.95 -10.49 60.56
C SER A 5 44.13 -10.30 59.05
N ASP A 6 45.39 -10.28 58.61
CA ASP A 6 45.90 -10.43 57.24
C ASP A 6 45.45 -11.77 56.59
N GLN A 7 45.60 -12.14 55.31
CA GLN A 7 45.91 -11.56 53.97
C GLN A 7 45.55 -12.70 52.94
N LEU A 8 45.64 -12.65 51.61
CA LEU A 8 46.14 -11.71 50.58
C LEU A 8 45.38 -12.03 49.25
N GLY A 9 45.23 -11.09 48.31
CA GLY A 9 44.64 -11.39 46.99
C GLY A 9 44.39 -10.18 46.10
N SER A 10 45.39 -9.78 45.29
CA SER A 10 45.33 -8.59 44.44
C SER A 10 44.60 -8.83 43.10
N GLY A 11 43.59 -8.01 42.82
CA GLY A 11 42.93 -7.90 41.51
C GLY A 11 42.63 -6.45 41.17
N CYS A 12 43.26 -5.90 40.13
CA CYS A 12 43.10 -4.49 39.75
C CYS A 12 41.97 -4.28 38.72
N VAL A 13 41.14 -3.28 39.01
CA VAL A 13 40.49 -2.32 38.09
C VAL A 13 40.08 -2.83 36.70
N GLY A 14 38.76 -2.95 36.48
CA GLY A 14 38.14 -3.04 35.16
C GLY A 14 36.76 -2.36 35.15
N TRP A 15 36.54 -1.43 34.22
CA TRP A 15 35.23 -0.78 34.00
C TRP A 15 34.25 -1.74 33.31
N PRO A 16 32.95 -1.74 33.66
CA PRO A 16 31.93 -2.31 32.79
C PRO A 16 31.59 -1.31 31.67
N LYS A 17 32.03 -1.60 30.44
CA LYS A 17 31.51 -0.94 29.23
C LYS A 17 30.12 -1.48 28.89
N ALA A 18 29.24 -0.60 28.41
CA ALA A 18 27.94 -0.96 27.86
C ALA A 18 28.06 -1.97 26.70
N ARG A 19 27.04 -2.82 26.59
CA ARG A 19 26.73 -3.63 25.40
C ARG A 19 25.22 -3.60 25.15
N GLU A 20 24.78 -2.49 24.59
CA GLU A 20 23.61 -2.41 23.71
C GLU A 20 24.12 -1.93 22.34
N ALA A 21 23.27 -2.03 21.31
CA ALA A 21 23.61 -1.85 19.89
C ALA A 21 24.59 -2.90 19.32
N LEU A 22 24.03 -4.02 18.84
CA LEU A 22 24.57 -4.81 17.72
C LEU A 22 23.43 -5.64 17.11
N GLY A 23 22.55 -4.97 16.37
CA GLY A 23 21.38 -5.56 15.70
C GLY A 23 20.97 -4.78 14.45
N GLU A 24 21.96 -4.31 13.67
CA GLU A 24 21.72 -3.27 12.64
C GLU A 24 22.69 -3.36 11.42
N GLN A 25 23.37 -4.51 11.20
CA GLN A 25 24.32 -4.67 10.08
C GLN A 25 24.30 -6.03 9.35
N ASN A 26 23.23 -6.84 9.49
CA ASN A 26 23.18 -8.18 8.85
C ASN A 26 22.24 -8.32 7.64
N GLU A 27 21.58 -7.27 7.16
CA GLU A 27 20.54 -7.36 6.10
C GLU A 27 21.02 -6.99 4.68
N MET A 28 22.34 -7.02 4.42
CA MET A 28 22.90 -6.75 3.08
C MET A 28 23.80 -7.88 2.54
N ARG A 29 23.66 -9.11 3.06
CA ARG A 29 24.32 -10.32 2.54
C ARG A 29 23.49 -11.61 2.72
N GLU A 30 22.29 -11.68 2.15
CA GLU A 30 21.70 -12.99 1.82
C GLU A 30 20.72 -12.97 0.63
N ILE A 31 21.07 -12.21 -0.42
CA ILE A 31 20.51 -12.40 -1.77
C ILE A 31 21.66 -12.58 -2.78
N GLN A 32 22.34 -13.73 -2.69
CA GLN A 32 22.89 -14.53 -3.81
C GLN A 32 23.93 -15.56 -3.34
N HIS A 33 23.78 -16.79 -3.84
CA HIS A 33 24.69 -17.94 -3.76
C HIS A 33 25.02 -18.53 -2.38
N ASP A 34 24.48 -19.73 -2.12
CA ASP A 34 25.38 -20.88 -1.99
C ASP A 34 24.77 -22.18 -2.57
N ALA A 35 25.60 -22.99 -3.22
CA ALA A 35 25.17 -24.24 -3.87
C ALA A 35 26.30 -25.29 -3.86
N GLY A 36 26.32 -26.11 -2.80
CA GLY A 36 27.22 -27.25 -2.62
C GLY A 36 28.48 -26.90 -1.81
N GLN A 37 28.96 -27.73 -0.88
CA GLN A 37 28.73 -29.18 -0.75
C GLN A 37 28.46 -29.63 0.69
N ASN A 38 27.64 -30.67 0.81
CA ASN A 38 27.27 -31.28 2.08
C ASN A 38 27.93 -32.66 2.21
N LYS A 39 28.53 -33.00 3.36
CA LYS A 39 28.70 -34.40 3.80
C LYS A 39 28.97 -34.52 5.31
N GLN A 40 27.98 -35.08 6.01
CA GLN A 40 28.15 -35.77 7.31
C GLN A 40 29.02 -37.05 7.10
N LYS A 41 29.56 -37.78 8.10
CA LYS A 41 29.20 -37.92 9.53
C LYS A 41 30.36 -38.59 10.32
N GLN A 42 30.43 -38.32 11.63
CA GLN A 42 31.02 -39.11 12.73
C GLN A 42 32.04 -40.25 12.43
N SER A 43 33.25 -40.16 13.00
CA SER A 43 33.70 -40.94 14.19
C SER A 43 35.23 -41.02 14.34
N GLY A 44 35.71 -41.11 15.59
CA GLY A 44 37.00 -41.76 15.93
C GLY A 44 38.31 -40.96 15.82
N GLY A 45 38.82 -40.50 16.98
CA GLY A 45 40.19 -40.84 17.40
C GLY A 45 41.39 -39.93 17.08
N ILE A 46 42.05 -39.49 18.16
CA ILE A 46 43.52 -39.48 18.34
C ILE A 46 44.35 -38.40 17.58
N SER A 47 44.87 -37.45 18.37
CA SER A 47 46.02 -36.55 18.11
C SER A 47 47.36 -37.32 18.25
N PRO A 48 48.59 -36.80 17.95
CA PRO A 48 49.01 -35.43 17.60
C PRO A 48 50.12 -35.33 16.51
N LYS A 49 50.78 -34.15 16.43
CA LYS A 49 52.12 -33.85 15.85
C LYS A 49 52.17 -33.65 14.33
N SER A 50 53.05 -32.84 13.72
CA SER A 50 53.92 -31.69 14.06
C SER A 50 54.88 -31.55 12.86
N GLY A 51 55.16 -30.35 12.33
CA GLY A 51 56.16 -30.25 11.25
C GLY A 51 56.34 -28.83 10.69
N LYS A 52 57.46 -28.18 11.05
CA LYS A 52 57.97 -26.97 10.39
C LYS A 52 58.85 -27.38 9.20
N THR A 53 58.91 -26.59 8.11
CA THR A 53 60.10 -25.79 7.69
C THR A 53 59.99 -25.16 6.29
N HIS A 54 60.12 -23.82 6.26
CA HIS A 54 60.78 -22.89 5.31
C HIS A 54 61.64 -23.35 4.10
N VAL A 55 61.90 -22.36 3.20
CA VAL A 55 62.99 -22.17 2.17
C VAL A 55 62.57 -22.36 0.68
N ASP A 56 62.75 -21.43 -0.30
CA ASP A 56 62.99 -19.95 -0.29
C ASP A 56 62.85 -19.22 -1.68
N TYR A 57 62.51 -17.92 -1.65
CA TYR A 57 62.95 -16.72 -2.43
C TYR A 57 63.21 -16.63 -3.96
N HIS A 58 62.54 -15.65 -4.62
CA HIS A 58 63.06 -14.45 -5.38
C HIS A 58 61.89 -13.80 -6.17
N LYS A 59 61.42 -12.55 -5.96
CA LYS A 59 61.99 -11.18 -6.17
C LYS A 59 62.45 -10.82 -7.60
N TYR A 60 61.70 -9.95 -8.30
CA TYR A 60 61.99 -8.49 -8.37
C TYR A 60 60.86 -7.68 -9.07
N CYS A 61 60.91 -6.34 -8.98
CA CYS A 61 59.83 -5.41 -9.31
C CYS A 61 60.20 -4.35 -10.37
N CYS A 62 59.16 -3.67 -10.90
CA CYS A 62 59.12 -2.30 -11.44
C CYS A 62 59.81 -1.95 -12.78
N GLY A 63 59.08 -1.23 -13.64
CA GLY A 63 59.63 -0.56 -14.83
C GLY A 63 58.55 0.01 -15.77
N ASN A 64 58.10 1.24 -15.54
CA ASN A 64 57.11 1.96 -16.36
C ASN A 64 57.81 2.71 -17.53
N THR A 65 57.16 2.94 -18.69
CA THR A 65 56.95 4.28 -19.34
C THR A 65 56.51 4.27 -20.83
N ASN A 66 55.44 5.03 -21.10
CA ASN A 66 55.22 6.02 -22.19
C ASN A 66 55.11 5.66 -23.71
N ARG A 67 53.93 6.07 -24.28
CA ARG A 67 53.71 7.04 -25.41
C ARG A 67 54.04 6.62 -26.87
N ASP A 68 53.43 7.17 -27.95
CA ASP A 68 52.39 8.21 -28.17
C ASP A 68 51.65 8.02 -29.55
N ASP A 69 50.42 8.55 -29.65
CA ASP A 69 49.62 9.14 -30.77
C ASP A 69 49.60 8.72 -32.29
N SER A 70 48.37 8.37 -32.75
CA SER A 70 47.51 9.03 -33.79
C SER A 70 47.75 9.05 -35.33
N THR A 71 46.64 9.34 -36.06
CA THR A 71 46.43 9.70 -37.51
C THR A 71 46.22 8.54 -38.54
N ILE A 72 45.40 8.58 -39.63
CA ILE A 72 44.38 9.54 -40.19
C ILE A 72 43.54 8.90 -41.37
N ARG A 73 42.28 9.35 -41.64
CA ARG A 73 41.44 9.25 -42.89
C ARG A 73 41.01 7.86 -43.46
N SER A 74 40.05 7.68 -44.40
CA SER A 74 38.71 8.29 -44.71
C SER A 74 38.12 7.68 -46.03
N LEU A 75 36.79 7.83 -46.29
CA LEU A 75 36.09 7.82 -47.62
C LEU A 75 35.52 6.47 -48.22
N PRO A 76 34.50 6.49 -49.13
CA PRO A 76 33.23 5.76 -48.88
C PRO A 76 32.49 5.09 -50.09
N PHE A 77 31.21 4.71 -49.88
CA PHE A 77 30.07 4.52 -50.85
C PHE A 77 30.13 3.39 -51.92
N ILE A 78 29.01 2.65 -52.05
CA ILE A 78 28.21 2.46 -53.30
C ILE A 78 26.92 1.64 -53.03
N ARG A 79 25.87 1.89 -53.82
CA ARG A 79 24.52 1.26 -53.79
C ARG A 79 24.29 0.39 -55.05
N PHE A 80 23.11 -0.24 -55.15
CA PHE A 80 22.58 -1.11 -56.24
C PHE A 80 22.97 -2.60 -56.15
N GLY A 81 22.07 -3.55 -56.45
CA GLY A 81 20.67 -3.42 -56.86
C GLY A 81 19.93 -4.77 -56.92
N MET A 82 18.60 -4.71 -57.12
CA MET A 82 17.72 -5.89 -57.22
C MET A 82 18.01 -6.77 -58.45
N ARG A 83 17.76 -8.09 -58.33
CA ARG A 83 17.11 -8.90 -59.39
C ARG A 83 16.53 -10.20 -58.84
N GLN A 84 15.34 -10.56 -59.32
CA GLN A 84 14.66 -11.85 -59.08
C GLN A 84 15.06 -12.91 -60.13
N ASN A 85 14.94 -14.19 -59.76
CA ASN A 85 14.42 -15.33 -60.54
C ASN A 85 14.54 -16.60 -59.65
N GLN A 86 13.47 -17.19 -59.13
CA GLN A 86 12.55 -18.15 -59.77
C GLN A 86 13.19 -19.43 -60.35
N HIS A 87 13.02 -20.57 -59.65
CA HIS A 87 12.27 -21.77 -60.09
C HIS A 87 12.27 -22.85 -58.97
N MET A 88 11.10 -23.36 -58.53
CA MET A 88 10.52 -24.69 -58.85
C MET A 88 11.39 -25.90 -58.42
N ARG A 89 10.90 -26.99 -57.77
CA ARG A 89 9.54 -27.56 -57.65
C ARG A 89 9.49 -28.72 -56.61
N SER A 90 8.33 -29.01 -55.99
CA SER A 90 7.75 -30.33 -55.54
C SER A 90 8.63 -31.43 -54.87
N ALA A 91 8.16 -32.31 -53.96
CA ALA A 91 6.91 -32.50 -53.19
C ALA A 91 7.15 -33.61 -52.10
N SER A 92 6.22 -33.78 -51.15
CA SER A 92 6.16 -34.89 -50.17
C SER A 92 5.44 -36.14 -50.76
N PRO A 93 5.35 -37.34 -50.11
CA PRO A 93 4.71 -37.59 -48.79
C PRO A 93 5.33 -38.74 -47.93
N GLU A 94 4.53 -39.28 -46.99
CA GLU A 94 4.85 -39.90 -45.69
C GLU A 94 5.04 -41.44 -45.63
N LEU A 95 5.40 -41.91 -44.42
CA LEU A 95 4.99 -43.15 -43.69
C LEU A 95 5.98 -44.31 -43.40
N LEU A 96 5.84 -44.80 -42.15
CA LEU A 96 6.23 -46.09 -41.53
C LEU A 96 7.67 -46.36 -40.97
N GLN A 97 7.77 -46.16 -39.65
CA GLN A 97 8.24 -47.12 -38.61
C GLN A 97 9.33 -48.18 -38.91
N CYS A 98 10.42 -48.14 -38.12
CA CYS A 98 10.85 -49.29 -37.29
C CYS A 98 11.92 -48.95 -36.22
N LEU A 99 11.51 -49.08 -34.94
CA LEU A 99 12.24 -49.65 -33.76
C LEU A 99 13.76 -49.42 -33.58
N SER A 100 14.17 -48.68 -32.53
CA SER A 100 14.63 -49.16 -31.18
C SER A 100 16.08 -49.69 -31.15
N LEU A 101 16.95 -49.47 -30.16
CA LEU A 101 16.74 -49.44 -28.69
C LEU A 101 17.98 -48.82 -27.99
N ILE A 102 17.82 -48.11 -26.85
CA ILE A 102 18.64 -48.16 -25.62
C ILE A 102 17.93 -47.28 -24.56
N VAL A 103 17.84 -47.76 -23.32
CA VAL A 103 16.93 -47.24 -22.28
C VAL A 103 17.65 -47.18 -20.92
N ASN A 104 17.48 -46.06 -20.21
CA ASN A 104 17.73 -45.79 -18.78
C ASN A 104 19.17 -45.98 -18.25
N ILE A 105 19.71 -45.13 -17.37
CA ILE A 105 19.20 -44.74 -16.03
C ILE A 105 19.68 -43.32 -15.65
N ALA A 106 18.80 -42.49 -15.08
CA ALA A 106 19.09 -41.53 -13.98
C ALA A 106 17.86 -40.65 -13.62
N GLU A 107 16.92 -41.20 -12.85
CA GLU A 107 16.07 -40.37 -11.96
C GLU A 107 16.79 -40.14 -10.61
N LEU A 108 16.26 -39.24 -9.76
CA LEU A 108 16.78 -38.80 -8.45
C LEU A 108 18.01 -37.84 -8.58
N VAL A 109 17.84 -36.52 -8.62
CA VAL A 109 17.42 -35.69 -7.47
C VAL A 109 16.43 -34.58 -7.88
N SER A 110 15.30 -34.53 -7.20
CA SER A 110 14.42 -33.35 -7.11
C SER A 110 13.88 -33.30 -5.68
N ILE A 111 13.89 -32.11 -5.05
CA ILE A 111 13.07 -31.63 -3.91
C ILE A 111 13.76 -30.39 -3.30
N VAL A 112 12.97 -29.34 -3.02
CA VAL A 112 13.31 -27.96 -2.53
C VAL A 112 14.25 -27.14 -3.45
N TYR A 113 13.92 -25.94 -3.94
CA TYR A 113 12.76 -25.06 -3.76
C TYR A 113 12.02 -24.87 -5.10
N GLY A 114 10.68 -24.81 -5.09
CA GLY A 114 9.93 -24.51 -6.31
C GLY A 114 8.44 -24.29 -6.07
N GLY A 115 7.91 -23.20 -6.64
CA GLY A 115 6.49 -23.09 -7.00
C GLY A 115 6.23 -23.93 -8.26
N ILE A 116 5.03 -24.49 -8.37
CA ILE A 116 4.65 -25.34 -9.51
C ILE A 116 4.29 -24.42 -10.70
N PRO A 117 4.84 -24.65 -11.91
CA PRO A 117 4.48 -23.85 -13.08
C PRO A 117 3.05 -24.15 -13.54
N PHE A 118 2.25 -23.10 -13.74
CA PHE A 118 0.99 -23.22 -14.48
C PHE A 118 1.27 -23.68 -15.92
N THR A 119 0.65 -24.78 -16.30
CA THR A 119 0.62 -25.26 -17.69
C THR A 119 -0.82 -25.15 -18.22
N VAL A 120 -0.94 -24.83 -19.52
CA VAL A 120 -2.17 -24.53 -20.28
C VAL A 120 -2.69 -23.08 -20.12
N GLN A 121 -2.53 -22.30 -21.19
CA GLN A 121 -3.02 -20.93 -21.43
C GLN A 121 -3.65 -20.90 -22.85
N ASP A 122 -4.61 -20.00 -23.12
CA ASP A 122 -5.26 -19.81 -24.43
C ASP A 122 -4.99 -18.39 -24.97
N ASP A 123 -4.61 -18.29 -26.25
CA ASP A 123 -3.94 -17.12 -26.85
C ASP A 123 -4.57 -16.65 -28.19
N THR A 124 -5.84 -16.95 -28.46
CA THR A 124 -6.39 -16.99 -29.85
C THR A 124 -7.02 -15.74 -30.53
N PRO A 125 -7.45 -14.63 -29.89
CA PRO A 125 -8.18 -13.54 -30.60
C PRO A 125 -7.36 -12.39 -31.26
N GLN A 126 -7.88 -11.77 -32.34
CA GLN A 126 -7.36 -10.54 -32.99
C GLN A 126 -8.44 -9.47 -33.25
N SER A 127 -8.03 -8.21 -33.47
CA SER A 127 -8.88 -7.00 -33.39
C SER A 127 -9.22 -6.31 -34.74
N TRP A 128 -10.28 -5.49 -34.74
CA TRP A 128 -10.76 -4.67 -35.87
C TRP A 128 -10.92 -3.18 -35.47
N GLN A 129 -10.88 -2.27 -36.45
CA GLN A 129 -10.86 -0.81 -36.25
C GLN A 129 -12.15 -0.10 -36.69
N ASN A 130 -12.58 0.95 -35.97
CA ASN A 130 -13.13 2.21 -36.54
C ASN A 130 -13.39 3.29 -35.45
N PRO A 131 -13.48 4.60 -35.81
CA PRO A 131 -13.27 5.72 -34.88
C PRO A 131 -14.52 6.32 -34.20
N VAL A 132 -14.28 7.15 -33.17
CA VAL A 132 -15.28 7.78 -32.27
C VAL A 132 -15.48 9.26 -32.60
N THR A 133 -16.68 9.80 -32.34
CA THR A 133 -17.00 11.25 -32.38
C THR A 133 -17.37 11.80 -30.99
N THR A 134 -16.96 13.03 -30.69
CA THR A 134 -17.13 13.68 -29.38
C THR A 134 -18.43 14.49 -29.28
N VAL A 135 -19.09 14.48 -28.12
CA VAL A 135 -20.30 15.26 -27.82
C VAL A 135 -20.14 16.04 -26.51
N THR A 136 -20.58 17.30 -26.47
CA THR A 136 -20.64 18.14 -25.27
C THR A 136 -22.00 18.03 -24.57
N HIS A 137 -22.00 17.95 -23.23
CA HIS A 137 -23.20 17.76 -22.40
C HIS A 137 -23.46 18.98 -21.52
N GLN A 138 -24.73 19.29 -21.23
CA GLN A 138 -25.14 20.35 -20.29
C GLN A 138 -25.18 19.81 -18.86
N PRO A 139 -24.71 20.54 -17.82
CA PRO A 139 -24.71 20.05 -16.45
C PRO A 139 -26.13 19.81 -15.94
N ASN A 140 -26.36 18.66 -15.30
CA ASN A 140 -27.71 18.19 -14.99
C ASN A 140 -28.25 18.83 -13.69
N GLN A 141 -28.92 19.98 -13.78
CA GLN A 141 -29.46 20.69 -12.62
C GLN A 141 -30.80 20.11 -12.11
N GLN A 142 -30.74 18.93 -11.49
CA GLN A 142 -31.74 18.48 -10.51
C GLN A 142 -31.20 17.32 -9.67
N SER A 143 -31.26 17.45 -8.35
CA SER A 143 -31.24 16.29 -7.45
C SER A 143 -32.09 16.54 -6.20
N SER A 144 -32.94 15.57 -5.90
CA SER A 144 -33.64 15.40 -4.63
C SER A 144 -32.66 15.07 -3.50
N SER A 145 -33.04 15.35 -2.26
CA SER A 145 -32.32 14.87 -1.07
C SER A 145 -32.42 13.35 -0.98
N CYS A 146 -31.30 12.64 -1.10
CA CYS A 146 -31.23 11.19 -0.94
C CYS A 146 -31.31 10.80 0.56
N THR A 147 -32.50 10.48 1.06
CA THR A 147 -32.68 9.77 2.33
C THR A 147 -33.13 8.33 2.06
N ALA A 148 -32.67 7.38 2.88
CA ALA A 148 -33.12 5.99 2.81
C ALA A 148 -34.64 5.93 3.05
N THR A 149 -35.39 5.46 2.05
CA THR A 149 -36.86 5.39 2.11
C THR A 149 -37.30 4.05 2.70
N GLY A 150 -37.23 3.91 4.01
CA GLY A 150 -37.65 2.69 4.70
C GLY A 150 -37.42 2.72 6.21
N THR A 151 -38.11 1.84 6.93
CA THR A 151 -37.75 1.47 8.30
C THR A 151 -36.42 0.72 8.28
N SER A 152 -35.56 0.95 9.28
CA SER A 152 -34.27 0.24 9.43
C SER A 152 -34.42 -1.27 9.26
N SER A 153 -33.71 -1.86 8.30
CA SER A 153 -33.65 -3.32 8.12
C SER A 153 -33.09 -3.97 9.39
N SER A 154 -33.66 -5.09 9.81
CA SER A 154 -33.20 -5.85 10.99
C SER A 154 -31.94 -6.70 10.74
N ALA A 155 -31.35 -6.62 9.55
CA ALA A 155 -30.15 -7.35 9.15
C ALA A 155 -29.49 -6.67 7.94
N PHE A 156 -28.18 -6.78 7.82
CA PHE A 156 -27.38 -6.13 6.78
C PHE A 156 -27.76 -6.57 5.35
N TRP A 157 -27.75 -5.64 4.38
CA TRP A 157 -28.10 -5.94 2.99
C TRP A 157 -27.23 -7.05 2.38
N TYR A 158 -25.95 -7.09 2.78
CA TYR A 158 -24.95 -8.02 2.28
C TYR A 158 -25.23 -9.48 2.70
N GLU A 159 -26.04 -9.74 3.73
CA GLU A 159 -26.45 -11.12 4.06
C GLU A 159 -27.52 -11.67 3.09
N LYS A 160 -28.33 -10.77 2.52
CA LYS A 160 -29.55 -11.11 1.78
C LYS A 160 -29.41 -10.99 0.26
N ILE A 161 -28.41 -10.25 -0.22
CA ILE A 161 -28.19 -10.03 -1.64
C ILE A 161 -27.74 -11.34 -2.33
N ALA A 162 -28.00 -11.45 -3.64
CA ALA A 162 -27.51 -12.59 -4.41
C ALA A 162 -25.98 -12.52 -4.55
N HIS A 163 -25.26 -13.53 -4.04
CA HIS A 163 -23.82 -13.66 -4.24
C HIS A 163 -23.52 -14.56 -5.44
N ASN A 164 -23.41 -13.94 -6.62
CA ASN A 164 -23.03 -14.57 -7.89
C ASN A 164 -21.66 -14.04 -8.40
N GLY A 165 -20.77 -13.74 -7.45
CA GLY A 165 -19.38 -13.39 -7.73
C GLY A 165 -18.52 -14.61 -8.09
N GLN A 166 -17.40 -14.39 -8.77
CA GLN A 166 -16.45 -15.42 -9.21
C GLN A 166 -15.01 -14.90 -9.21
N SER A 167 -14.04 -15.80 -9.05
CA SER A 167 -12.64 -15.49 -9.37
C SER A 167 -12.38 -15.75 -10.86
N SER A 168 -12.16 -14.67 -11.62
CA SER A 168 -12.25 -14.68 -13.09
C SER A 168 -11.14 -15.46 -13.79
N PHE A 169 -9.97 -15.59 -13.16
CA PHE A 169 -8.79 -16.18 -13.80
C PHE A 169 -8.41 -17.56 -13.24
N LEU A 170 -9.25 -18.16 -12.38
CA LEU A 170 -9.17 -19.58 -12.07
C LEU A 170 -9.45 -20.43 -13.33
N SER A 171 -8.83 -21.61 -13.42
CA SER A 171 -9.07 -22.53 -14.54
C SER A 171 -10.52 -23.00 -14.59
N THR A 172 -11.04 -23.27 -15.78
CA THR A 172 -12.46 -23.59 -16.02
C THR A 172 -12.98 -24.73 -15.15
N ASP A 173 -12.13 -25.72 -14.87
CA ASP A 173 -12.49 -26.90 -14.07
C ASP A 173 -12.72 -26.56 -12.59
N VAL A 174 -11.94 -25.64 -12.00
CA VAL A 174 -12.10 -25.24 -10.59
C VAL A 174 -12.98 -24.02 -10.40
N LYS A 175 -13.05 -23.10 -11.39
CA LYS A 175 -13.74 -21.81 -11.32
C LYS A 175 -15.19 -21.94 -10.84
N LYS A 176 -15.94 -22.88 -11.43
CA LYS A 176 -17.37 -23.10 -11.12
C LYS A 176 -17.62 -23.62 -9.70
N ASN A 177 -16.61 -24.21 -9.07
CA ASN A 177 -16.69 -24.82 -7.75
C ASN A 177 -16.05 -23.94 -6.66
N TYR A 178 -15.50 -22.78 -7.02
CA TYR A 178 -14.85 -21.86 -6.09
C TYR A 178 -15.87 -20.86 -5.52
N GLN A 179 -16.14 -20.94 -4.22
CA GLN A 179 -17.02 -20.03 -3.52
C GLN A 179 -16.23 -18.81 -2.99
N VAL A 180 -16.57 -17.61 -3.48
CA VAL A 180 -15.95 -16.34 -3.02
C VAL A 180 -16.58 -15.87 -1.70
N PHE A 181 -17.89 -15.60 -1.69
CA PHE A 181 -18.63 -15.22 -0.48
C PHE A 181 -19.03 -16.45 0.35
N ARG A 182 -18.79 -16.41 1.67
CA ARG A 182 -18.90 -17.54 2.59
C ARG A 182 -19.57 -17.09 3.89
N ASN A 183 -20.76 -17.59 4.20
CA ASN A 183 -21.42 -17.32 5.49
C ASN A 183 -21.00 -18.38 6.51
N VAL A 184 -20.30 -17.99 7.58
CA VAL A 184 -19.71 -18.97 8.52
C VAL A 184 -20.75 -19.83 9.25
N VAL A 185 -21.94 -19.30 9.51
CA VAL A 185 -23.01 -20.04 10.21
C VAL A 185 -23.73 -20.96 9.23
N LYS A 186 -24.20 -20.40 8.11
CA LYS A 186 -25.05 -21.11 7.13
C LYS A 186 -24.28 -22.16 6.33
N ASP A 187 -23.06 -21.86 5.91
CA ASP A 187 -22.30 -22.68 4.96
C ASP A 187 -21.27 -23.57 5.69
N PHE A 188 -20.80 -23.17 6.87
CA PHE A 188 -19.72 -23.85 7.62
C PHE A 188 -20.11 -24.30 9.04
N GLY A 189 -21.32 -23.99 9.51
CA GLY A 189 -21.84 -24.48 10.80
C GLY A 189 -21.19 -23.85 12.04
N ALA A 190 -20.66 -22.63 11.95
CA ALA A 190 -20.13 -21.90 13.10
C ALA A 190 -21.24 -21.59 14.11
N ASP A 191 -20.96 -21.80 15.40
CA ASP A 191 -21.89 -21.44 16.48
C ASP A 191 -21.78 -19.96 16.82
N ASN A 192 -22.82 -19.18 16.49
CA ASN A 192 -22.93 -17.75 16.82
C ASN A 192 -23.71 -17.50 18.13
N THR A 193 -23.96 -18.53 18.95
CA THR A 193 -24.61 -18.41 20.27
C THR A 193 -23.62 -18.31 21.45
N GLY A 194 -22.33 -18.57 21.20
CA GLY A 194 -21.25 -18.53 22.19
C GLY A 194 -21.15 -19.76 23.09
N GLN A 195 -21.94 -20.81 22.84
CA GLN A 195 -21.98 -22.01 23.68
C GLN A 195 -20.90 -23.05 23.28
N ASN A 196 -20.67 -23.21 21.98
CA ASN A 196 -19.70 -24.14 21.40
C ASN A 196 -18.58 -23.37 20.70
N ASP A 197 -17.45 -24.05 20.49
CA ASP A 197 -16.30 -23.48 19.79
C ASP A 197 -16.59 -23.28 18.31
N ALA A 198 -16.43 -22.06 17.82
CA ALA A 198 -16.66 -21.65 16.45
C ALA A 198 -15.36 -21.53 15.63
N ALA A 199 -14.19 -21.52 16.27
CA ALA A 199 -12.91 -21.22 15.62
C ALA A 199 -12.64 -22.14 14.41
N GLY A 200 -12.84 -23.46 14.58
CA GLY A 200 -12.65 -24.43 13.49
C GLY A 200 -13.59 -24.23 12.30
N ALA A 201 -14.85 -23.82 12.53
CA ALA A 201 -15.81 -23.56 11.45
C ALA A 201 -15.46 -22.28 10.67
N ILE A 202 -15.06 -21.22 11.38
CA ILE A 202 -14.60 -19.97 10.76
C ILE A 202 -13.28 -20.20 10.00
N GLN A 203 -12.33 -20.97 10.56
CA GLN A 203 -11.10 -21.33 9.86
C GLN A 203 -11.35 -22.17 8.61
N ASN A 204 -12.32 -23.09 8.64
CA ASN A 204 -12.75 -23.82 7.44
C ASN A 204 -13.32 -22.87 6.36
N ALA A 205 -14.08 -21.84 6.76
CA ALA A 205 -14.55 -20.80 5.85
C ALA A 205 -13.39 -19.97 5.27
N ILE A 206 -12.36 -19.67 6.05
CA ILE A 206 -11.15 -18.98 5.57
C ILE A 206 -10.36 -19.88 4.59
N GLU A 207 -10.19 -21.17 4.88
CA GLU A 207 -9.34 -22.08 4.10
C GLU A 207 -9.96 -22.64 2.82
N ALA A 208 -11.29 -22.69 2.71
CA ALA A 208 -11.97 -23.45 1.67
C ALA A 208 -11.46 -23.10 0.26
N GLY A 209 -11.15 -24.13 -0.52
CA GLY A 209 -10.82 -24.03 -1.93
C GLY A 209 -12.05 -24.24 -2.82
N ALA A 210 -11.81 -24.51 -4.10
CA ALA A 210 -12.83 -25.17 -4.91
C ALA A 210 -12.99 -26.62 -4.45
N SER A 211 -14.19 -27.20 -4.55
CA SER A 211 -14.44 -28.60 -4.11
C SER A 211 -13.60 -29.65 -4.85
N ASN A 212 -13.13 -29.33 -6.06
CA ASN A 212 -12.21 -30.12 -6.88
C ASN A 212 -10.84 -29.45 -7.07
N GLY A 213 -10.47 -28.49 -6.21
CA GLY A 213 -9.21 -27.76 -6.27
C GLY A 213 -8.48 -27.72 -4.92
N PRO A 214 -7.30 -27.09 -4.86
CA PRO A 214 -6.54 -26.96 -3.63
C PRO A 214 -7.20 -25.97 -2.64
N LYS A 215 -7.06 -26.26 -1.34
CA LYS A 215 -7.32 -25.30 -0.25
C LYS A 215 -6.44 -24.04 -0.41
N ARG A 216 -6.87 -22.91 0.14
CA ARG A 216 -6.10 -21.65 0.10
C ARG A 216 -4.73 -21.78 0.77
N ASN A 217 -4.65 -22.48 1.90
CA ASN A 217 -3.39 -22.74 2.60
C ASN A 217 -2.38 -23.64 1.85
N ALA A 218 -2.76 -24.21 0.69
CA ALA A 218 -1.87 -24.98 -0.17
C ALA A 218 -1.09 -24.12 -1.20
N ARG A 219 -1.26 -22.79 -1.21
CA ARG A 219 -0.38 -21.81 -1.89
C ARG A 219 -0.16 -22.02 -3.40
N SER A 220 -1.11 -22.66 -4.08
CA SER A 220 -0.92 -23.18 -5.45
C SER A 220 -1.62 -22.38 -6.55
N MET A 221 -2.33 -21.30 -6.20
CA MET A 221 -3.14 -20.52 -7.16
C MET A 221 -2.90 -19.00 -7.06
N GLY A 222 -1.66 -18.61 -6.76
CA GLY A 222 -1.24 -17.20 -6.63
C GLY A 222 -1.83 -16.51 -5.40
N THR A 223 -1.71 -15.19 -5.35
CA THR A 223 -2.29 -14.35 -4.28
C THR A 223 -3.55 -13.61 -4.73
N THR A 224 -3.79 -13.47 -6.04
CA THR A 224 -5.00 -12.81 -6.58
C THR A 224 -6.06 -13.81 -7.06
N GLY A 225 -5.70 -15.08 -7.25
CA GLY A 225 -6.60 -16.12 -7.74
C GLY A 225 -7.64 -16.65 -6.73
N GLN A 226 -7.42 -16.49 -5.42
CA GLN A 226 -8.26 -17.08 -4.36
C GLN A 226 -8.82 -16.07 -3.34
N PRO A 227 -9.61 -15.06 -3.76
CA PRO A 227 -10.28 -14.15 -2.83
C PRO A 227 -11.39 -14.87 -2.05
N ALA A 228 -11.44 -14.66 -0.73
CA ALA A 228 -12.45 -15.23 0.16
C ALA A 228 -13.08 -14.13 1.03
N ILE A 229 -14.35 -13.82 0.78
CA ILE A 229 -15.13 -12.94 1.65
C ILE A 229 -15.84 -13.81 2.70
N VAL A 230 -15.36 -13.73 3.93
CA VAL A 230 -15.85 -14.52 5.06
C VAL A 230 -16.78 -13.64 5.89
N TYR A 231 -18.09 -13.84 5.71
CA TYR A 231 -19.13 -13.08 6.38
C TYR A 231 -19.54 -13.73 7.70
N LEU A 232 -19.54 -12.93 8.76
CA LEU A 232 -20.02 -13.30 10.09
C LEU A 232 -21.37 -12.61 10.35
N PRO A 233 -22.49 -13.36 10.32
CA PRO A 233 -23.75 -12.90 10.89
C PRO A 233 -23.56 -12.48 12.35
N SER A 234 -24.44 -11.61 12.83
CA SER A 234 -24.43 -11.17 14.22
C SER A 234 -24.51 -12.35 15.22
N GLY A 235 -23.85 -12.20 16.38
CA GLY A 235 -23.82 -13.20 17.45
C GLY A 235 -22.49 -13.20 18.21
N THR A 236 -22.32 -14.20 19.07
CA THR A 236 -21.07 -14.45 19.81
C THR A 236 -20.48 -15.77 19.34
N TYR A 237 -19.23 -15.74 18.92
CA TYR A 237 -18.45 -16.87 18.46
C TYR A 237 -17.40 -17.16 19.52
N LEU A 238 -17.55 -18.28 20.23
CA LEU A 238 -16.56 -18.69 21.23
C LEU A 238 -15.33 -19.24 20.51
N MET A 239 -14.15 -18.72 20.84
CA MET A 239 -12.88 -19.07 20.20
C MET A 239 -12.03 -19.88 21.17
N LYS A 240 -11.69 -21.13 20.83
CA LYS A 240 -10.72 -21.94 21.62
C LYS A 240 -9.35 -22.10 20.96
N SER A 241 -9.21 -21.64 19.72
CA SER A 241 -7.94 -21.51 18.99
C SER A 241 -7.94 -20.27 18.10
N SER A 242 -6.78 -19.86 17.60
CA SER A 242 -6.64 -18.75 16.66
C SER A 242 -7.33 -18.99 15.31
N LEU A 243 -7.59 -17.89 14.60
CA LEU A 243 -7.79 -17.87 13.15
C LEU A 243 -6.48 -17.50 12.44
N GLN A 244 -6.21 -18.12 11.30
CA GLN A 244 -5.07 -17.84 10.44
C GLN A 244 -5.57 -17.37 9.08
N PHE A 245 -5.30 -16.10 8.76
CA PHE A 245 -5.64 -15.51 7.45
C PHE A 245 -4.60 -15.85 6.38
N PHE A 246 -5.00 -15.68 5.13
CA PHE A 246 -4.16 -15.78 3.92
C PHE A 246 -4.43 -14.57 3.03
N VAL A 247 -3.53 -14.23 2.09
CA VAL A 247 -3.75 -13.11 1.16
C VAL A 247 -5.06 -13.29 0.39
N GLY A 248 -5.86 -12.22 0.28
CA GLY A 248 -7.21 -12.24 -0.27
C GLY A 248 -8.30 -12.62 0.73
N THR A 249 -8.02 -12.66 2.04
CA THR A 249 -9.05 -12.90 3.08
C THR A 249 -9.69 -11.58 3.51
N VAL A 250 -11.01 -11.48 3.36
CA VAL A 250 -11.81 -10.35 3.82
C VAL A 250 -12.79 -10.88 4.87
N LEU A 251 -12.49 -10.71 6.15
CA LEU A 251 -13.41 -11.08 7.23
C LEU A 251 -14.28 -9.86 7.57
N VAL A 252 -15.60 -10.01 7.40
CA VAL A 252 -16.57 -8.93 7.55
C VAL A 252 -17.74 -9.37 8.44
N GLY A 253 -17.93 -8.69 9.56
CA GLY A 253 -19.11 -8.86 10.40
C GLY A 253 -20.31 -8.02 9.95
N ASP A 254 -21.49 -8.33 10.48
CA ASP A 254 -22.68 -7.49 10.34
C ASP A 254 -22.47 -6.13 11.05
N PRO A 255 -22.43 -4.99 10.33
CA PRO A 255 -22.22 -3.67 10.93
C PRO A 255 -23.41 -3.15 11.74
N THR A 256 -24.61 -3.74 11.61
CA THR A 256 -25.80 -3.33 12.37
C THR A 256 -25.80 -3.88 13.79
N ASN A 257 -25.12 -5.02 14.02
CA ASN A 257 -24.84 -5.57 15.34
C ASN A 257 -23.54 -6.41 15.28
N PRO A 258 -22.35 -5.78 15.41
CA PRO A 258 -21.05 -6.42 15.21
C PRO A 258 -20.87 -7.74 15.97
N PRO A 259 -20.51 -8.85 15.30
CA PRO A 259 -20.28 -10.13 15.95
C PRO A 259 -19.06 -10.11 16.86
N VAL A 260 -19.16 -10.84 17.98
CA VAL A 260 -18.10 -10.96 19.00
C VAL A 260 -17.31 -12.24 18.79
N LEU A 261 -16.01 -12.13 18.53
CA LEU A 261 -15.04 -13.24 18.57
C LEU A 261 -14.43 -13.28 19.97
N LYS A 262 -14.96 -14.15 20.83
CA LYS A 262 -14.65 -14.19 22.27
C LYS A 262 -13.68 -15.33 22.61
N ALA A 263 -12.46 -15.00 23.03
CA ALA A 263 -11.50 -15.99 23.52
C ALA A 263 -12.03 -16.69 24.78
N ALA A 264 -11.99 -18.02 24.77
CA ALA A 264 -12.42 -18.85 25.89
C ALA A 264 -11.45 -18.78 27.09
N PRO A 265 -11.91 -19.05 28.33
CA PRO A 265 -11.02 -19.26 29.46
C PRO A 265 -9.96 -20.33 29.16
N GLY A 266 -8.68 -20.00 29.38
CA GLY A 266 -7.56 -20.89 29.07
C GLY A 266 -7.26 -21.05 27.57
N PHE A 267 -7.65 -20.07 26.74
CA PHE A 267 -7.16 -19.92 25.37
C PHE A 267 -5.63 -20.06 25.32
N ARG A 268 -5.09 -20.83 24.37
CA ARG A 268 -3.69 -21.29 24.43
C ARG A 268 -2.74 -20.56 23.49
N ASP A 269 -3.28 -20.02 22.41
CA ASP A 269 -2.50 -19.35 21.38
C ASP A 269 -2.25 -17.89 21.81
N ASP A 270 -1.20 -17.25 21.29
CA ASP A 270 -0.84 -15.89 21.69
C ASP A 270 -1.64 -14.80 20.95
N HIS A 271 -2.43 -15.15 19.93
CA HIS A 271 -3.33 -14.24 19.20
C HIS A 271 -4.72 -14.85 18.97
N ILE A 272 -5.81 -14.06 19.00
CA ILE A 272 -7.12 -14.55 18.51
C ILE A 272 -7.10 -14.67 16.98
N ILE A 273 -6.45 -13.73 16.29
CA ILE A 273 -6.33 -13.70 14.83
C ILE A 273 -4.88 -13.39 14.43
N TYR A 274 -4.27 -14.26 13.63
CA TYR A 274 -3.10 -13.92 12.82
C TYR A 274 -3.60 -13.39 11.47
N ALA A 275 -3.64 -12.07 11.30
CA ALA A 275 -4.13 -11.44 10.06
C ALA A 275 -3.02 -11.28 9.00
N LYS A 276 -1.88 -11.96 9.19
CA LYS A 276 -0.76 -12.06 8.25
C LYS A 276 -0.77 -13.44 7.60
N ASP A 277 -0.66 -13.52 6.27
CA ASP A 277 -0.29 -14.76 5.59
C ASP A 277 1.15 -15.16 5.97
N PRO A 278 1.36 -16.32 6.62
CA PRO A 278 2.69 -16.73 7.11
C PRO A 278 3.64 -17.14 5.97
N ASN A 279 3.15 -17.13 4.73
CA ASN A 279 3.84 -17.63 3.55
C ASN A 279 4.29 -16.51 2.61
N VAL A 280 3.95 -15.28 2.96
CA VAL A 280 4.28 -14.04 2.25
C VAL A 280 4.99 -13.13 3.26
N GLU A 281 6.01 -12.41 2.83
CA GLU A 281 6.71 -11.42 3.66
C GLU A 281 5.74 -10.32 4.13
N GLY A 282 6.02 -9.68 5.26
CA GLY A 282 5.15 -8.63 5.81
C GLY A 282 5.02 -7.43 4.87
N THR A 283 6.08 -7.09 4.14
CA THR A 283 6.11 -6.07 3.09
C THR A 283 5.23 -6.40 1.88
N ASN A 284 4.95 -7.68 1.64
CA ASN A 284 4.15 -8.18 0.50
C ASN A 284 2.76 -8.71 0.92
N ASN A 285 2.38 -8.57 2.19
CA ASN A 285 1.08 -9.02 2.71
C ASN A 285 -0.05 -8.02 2.34
N PHE A 286 -0.49 -8.06 1.08
CA PHE A 286 -1.56 -7.22 0.56
C PHE A 286 -2.95 -7.89 0.73
N TYR A 287 -4.03 -7.15 0.40
CA TYR A 287 -5.38 -7.69 0.18
C TYR A 287 -5.99 -8.51 1.34
N ILE A 288 -5.81 -8.02 2.57
CA ILE A 288 -6.41 -8.59 3.77
C ILE A 288 -7.31 -7.54 4.43
N SER A 289 -8.52 -7.93 4.83
CA SER A 289 -9.41 -7.06 5.63
C SER A 289 -9.96 -7.77 6.86
N LEU A 290 -10.15 -6.98 7.91
CA LEU A 290 -10.91 -7.32 9.12
C LEU A 290 -11.80 -6.12 9.44
N LYS A 291 -13.13 -6.27 9.28
CA LYS A 291 -14.06 -5.16 9.52
C LYS A 291 -15.36 -5.54 10.22
N ASN A 292 -15.88 -4.59 11.00
CA ASN A 292 -17.16 -4.71 11.73
C ASN A 292 -17.21 -5.87 12.73
N VAL A 293 -16.19 -6.06 13.57
CA VAL A 293 -16.17 -7.14 14.59
C VAL A 293 -15.74 -6.63 15.96
N ILE A 294 -16.07 -7.40 17.00
CA ILE A 294 -15.58 -7.19 18.36
C ILE A 294 -14.66 -8.37 18.71
N LEU A 295 -13.41 -8.09 19.05
CA LEU A 295 -12.46 -9.07 19.57
C LEU A 295 -12.46 -8.97 21.10
N ASP A 296 -12.77 -10.07 21.78
CA ASP A 296 -12.99 -10.06 23.24
C ASP A 296 -12.10 -11.10 23.94
N SER A 297 -11.22 -10.61 24.80
CA SER A 297 -10.31 -11.41 25.63
C SER A 297 -10.64 -11.37 27.12
N THR A 298 -11.75 -10.75 27.53
CA THR A 298 -12.11 -10.51 28.95
C THR A 298 -12.30 -11.78 29.78
N SER A 299 -12.33 -12.95 29.14
CA SER A 299 -12.44 -14.27 29.78
C SER A 299 -11.12 -15.04 29.88
N VAL A 300 -10.02 -14.47 29.34
CA VAL A 300 -8.65 -14.97 29.52
C VAL A 300 -8.07 -14.37 30.81
N ASP A 301 -7.18 -15.11 31.49
CA ASP A 301 -6.56 -14.68 32.76
C ASP A 301 -5.74 -13.40 32.57
N THR A 302 -5.90 -12.39 33.43
CA THR A 302 -5.28 -11.08 33.20
C THR A 302 -3.76 -11.11 33.24
N ALA A 303 -3.13 -12.11 33.87
CA ALA A 303 -1.69 -12.30 33.87
C ALA A 303 -1.16 -13.07 32.65
N GLN A 304 -2.04 -13.61 31.80
CA GLN A 304 -1.64 -14.27 30.56
C GLN A 304 -1.30 -13.23 29.48
N THR A 305 -0.12 -13.36 28.87
CA THR A 305 0.22 -12.61 27.67
C THR A 305 -0.60 -13.15 26.49
N ILE A 306 -1.43 -12.28 25.91
CA ILE A 306 -2.21 -12.54 24.70
C ILE A 306 -2.38 -11.21 23.95
N ALA A 307 -2.28 -11.25 22.63
CA ALA A 307 -2.72 -10.17 21.75
C ALA A 307 -4.06 -10.55 21.10
N LEU A 308 -4.88 -9.59 20.67
CA LEU A 308 -6.15 -9.92 20.02
C LEU A 308 -5.96 -10.13 18.51
N VAL A 309 -5.15 -9.30 17.85
CA VAL A 309 -4.79 -9.45 16.44
C VAL A 309 -3.31 -9.16 16.18
N ASP A 310 -2.65 -9.97 15.35
CA ASP A 310 -1.45 -9.54 14.64
C ASP A 310 -1.86 -8.99 13.26
N TRP A 311 -1.37 -7.79 12.95
CA TRP A 311 -1.66 -7.03 11.74
C TRP A 311 -0.36 -6.66 10.99
N THR A 312 0.64 -7.56 10.97
CA THR A 312 1.84 -7.42 10.14
C THR A 312 1.46 -7.60 8.65
N VAL A 313 0.96 -6.52 8.05
CA VAL A 313 0.48 -6.46 6.67
C VAL A 313 0.88 -5.15 5.99
N SER A 314 0.66 -5.05 4.68
CA SER A 314 1.14 -3.96 3.83
C SER A 314 0.01 -3.13 3.23
N GLN A 315 0.26 -2.46 2.10
CA GLN A 315 -0.69 -1.66 1.32
C GLN A 315 -1.94 -2.47 0.87
N ALA A 316 -3.02 -1.76 0.53
CA ALA A 316 -4.33 -2.35 0.18
C ALA A 316 -4.82 -3.44 1.15
N THR A 317 -4.75 -3.13 2.43
CA THR A 317 -5.38 -3.89 3.52
C THR A 317 -6.31 -2.96 4.31
N GLN A 318 -7.28 -3.51 5.03
CA GLN A 318 -8.28 -2.70 5.75
C GLN A 318 -8.61 -3.29 7.13
N LEU A 319 -8.20 -2.60 8.18
CA LEU A 319 -8.67 -2.81 9.55
C LEU A 319 -9.55 -1.63 9.95
N THR A 320 -10.87 -1.84 10.01
CA THR A 320 -11.83 -0.74 10.27
C THR A 320 -13.08 -1.16 11.04
N ASN A 321 -13.58 -0.29 11.91
CA ASN A 321 -14.72 -0.57 12.78
C ASN A 321 -14.54 -1.88 13.58
N VAL A 322 -13.41 -1.99 14.26
CA VAL A 322 -13.08 -3.13 15.15
C VAL A 322 -12.91 -2.64 16.57
N GLU A 323 -13.52 -3.37 17.51
CA GLU A 323 -13.44 -3.10 18.93
C GLU A 323 -12.64 -4.20 19.65
N PHE A 324 -11.78 -3.79 20.58
CA PHE A 324 -10.85 -4.65 21.31
C PHE A 324 -11.21 -4.60 22.79
N ASN A 325 -11.91 -5.61 23.28
CA ASN A 325 -12.34 -5.72 24.67
C ASN A 325 -11.34 -6.57 25.46
N MET A 326 -10.62 -5.92 26.38
CA MET A 326 -9.58 -6.51 27.23
C MET A 326 -9.90 -6.27 28.72
N PRO A 327 -9.31 -7.04 29.65
CA PRO A 327 -9.47 -6.81 31.08
C PRO A 327 -9.02 -5.41 31.50
N THR A 328 -9.82 -4.75 32.34
CA THR A 328 -9.49 -3.45 32.93
C THR A 328 -8.58 -3.59 34.15
N GLY A 329 -7.65 -2.65 34.34
CA GLY A 329 -6.68 -2.69 35.44
C GLY A 329 -5.42 -3.51 35.08
N PRO A 330 -4.72 -4.11 36.06
CA PRO A 330 -3.50 -4.88 35.80
C PRO A 330 -3.78 -6.08 34.87
N SER A 331 -3.26 -5.99 33.66
CA SER A 331 -3.38 -6.99 32.59
C SER A 331 -2.06 -7.10 31.82
N ALA A 332 -1.84 -8.23 31.15
CA ALA A 332 -0.78 -8.46 30.17
C ALA A 332 -1.30 -8.50 28.71
N HIS A 333 -2.57 -8.17 28.49
CA HIS A 333 -3.20 -8.26 27.17
C HIS A 333 -2.82 -7.08 26.26
N VAL A 334 -2.74 -7.34 24.96
CA VAL A 334 -2.45 -6.34 23.91
C VAL A 334 -3.57 -6.33 22.87
N GLY A 335 -4.05 -5.17 22.42
CA GLY A 335 -5.09 -5.12 21.39
C GLY A 335 -4.57 -5.59 20.04
N LEU A 336 -3.59 -4.86 19.49
CA LEU A 336 -3.00 -5.11 18.18
C LEU A 336 -1.47 -5.19 18.25
N THR A 337 -0.89 -6.12 17.52
CA THR A 337 0.56 -6.27 17.30
C THR A 337 0.87 -6.14 15.81
N THR A 338 2.09 -5.68 15.48
CA THR A 338 2.69 -5.88 14.14
C THR A 338 4.11 -6.40 14.32
N GLN A 339 4.24 -7.66 14.76
CA GLN A 339 5.51 -8.17 15.33
C GLN A 339 6.11 -9.39 14.62
N TYR A 340 5.41 -10.00 13.65
CA TYR A 340 5.87 -11.23 13.00
C TYR A 340 6.79 -11.00 11.79
N ASP A 341 6.96 -9.75 11.35
CA ASP A 341 7.82 -9.32 10.24
C ASP A 341 7.86 -7.77 10.15
N TYR A 342 8.76 -7.23 9.34
CA TYR A 342 8.71 -5.84 8.89
C TYR A 342 7.62 -5.66 7.82
N ASN A 343 6.94 -4.52 7.79
CA ASN A 343 5.72 -4.32 7.00
C ASN A 343 5.53 -2.86 6.56
N SER A 344 4.70 -2.64 5.52
CA SER A 344 4.51 -1.34 4.86
C SER A 344 3.03 -0.98 4.71
N ASN A 345 2.26 -1.08 5.80
CA ASN A 345 0.86 -0.65 5.79
C ASN A 345 0.73 0.87 5.52
N ILE A 346 -0.47 1.33 5.17
CA ILE A 346 -0.75 2.76 4.95
C ILE A 346 -1.70 3.30 6.01
N ILE A 347 -2.78 2.57 6.35
CA ILE A 347 -3.85 3.08 7.20
C ILE A 347 -4.52 1.99 8.03
N VAL A 348 -4.80 2.34 9.28
CA VAL A 348 -5.68 1.63 10.21
C VAL A 348 -6.63 2.67 10.81
N ASN A 349 -7.93 2.36 10.89
CA ASN A 349 -8.92 3.41 11.17
C ASN A 349 -10.16 2.96 11.94
N ASP A 350 -10.83 3.90 12.61
CA ASP A 350 -12.15 3.72 13.24
C ASP A 350 -12.17 2.56 14.26
N LEU A 351 -11.15 2.48 15.15
CA LEU A 351 -11.00 1.41 16.14
C LEU A 351 -11.28 1.87 17.57
N ARG A 352 -11.69 0.93 18.45
CA ARG A 352 -11.89 1.17 19.89
C ARG A 352 -11.14 0.14 20.72
N PHE A 353 -10.29 0.57 21.66
CA PHE A 353 -9.53 -0.27 22.57
C PHE A 353 -9.96 -0.03 24.01
N ASN A 354 -10.50 -1.06 24.67
CA ASN A 354 -11.05 -0.99 26.02
C ASN A 354 -10.21 -1.87 26.97
N GLY A 355 -9.57 -1.27 27.97
CA GLY A 355 -8.70 -1.97 28.92
C GLY A 355 -7.36 -2.44 28.34
N GLY A 356 -6.72 -3.42 28.99
CA GLY A 356 -5.47 -4.03 28.54
C GLY A 356 -4.18 -3.30 28.94
N ALA A 357 -3.05 -3.98 28.74
CA ALA A 357 -1.72 -3.42 28.97
C ALA A 357 -1.36 -2.40 27.89
N ILE A 358 -1.55 -2.78 26.63
CA ILE A 358 -1.17 -1.99 25.46
C ILE A 358 -2.33 -2.02 24.45
N GLY A 359 -2.76 -0.87 23.94
CA GLY A 359 -3.73 -0.82 22.84
C GLY A 359 -3.12 -1.36 21.54
N MET A 360 -2.03 -0.74 21.06
CA MET A 360 -1.26 -1.22 19.89
C MET A 360 0.24 -1.28 20.18
N LYS A 361 0.92 -2.33 19.71
CA LYS A 361 2.38 -2.47 19.75
C LYS A 361 2.94 -2.66 18.34
N LEU A 362 3.63 -1.63 17.83
CA LEU A 362 3.96 -1.50 16.42
C LEU A 362 5.45 -1.73 16.13
N ASN A 363 5.74 -2.31 14.96
CA ASN A 363 7.04 -2.28 14.27
C ASN A 363 6.80 -2.34 12.75
N GLY A 364 7.41 -1.45 11.95
CA GLY A 364 7.12 -1.33 10.51
C GLY A 364 7.61 -0.02 9.87
N GLN A 365 7.18 0.26 8.65
CA GLN A 365 7.59 1.46 7.91
C GLN A 365 6.76 2.69 8.27
N GLN A 366 5.46 2.69 7.96
CA GLN A 366 4.59 3.85 8.16
C GLN A 366 3.13 3.50 8.45
N TRP A 367 2.38 4.45 9.04
CA TRP A 367 0.93 4.39 9.19
C TRP A 367 0.30 5.79 9.32
N VAL A 368 -0.92 5.96 8.83
CA VAL A 368 -1.89 6.86 9.45
C VAL A 368 -2.91 6.08 10.29
N PHE A 369 -3.11 6.54 11.51
CA PHE A 369 -4.12 6.07 12.45
C PHE A 369 -5.24 7.11 12.52
N LYS A 370 -6.40 6.81 11.93
CA LYS A 370 -7.53 7.75 11.82
C LYS A 370 -8.70 7.34 12.71
N ASN A 371 -9.14 8.22 13.62
CA ASN A 371 -10.29 7.99 14.52
C ASN A 371 -10.15 6.73 15.40
N LEU A 372 -9.04 6.60 16.12
CA LEU A 372 -8.85 5.53 17.10
C LEU A 372 -9.17 6.04 18.52
N THR A 373 -9.85 5.23 19.32
CA THR A 373 -10.12 5.51 20.75
C THR A 373 -9.44 4.48 21.64
N PHE A 374 -8.74 4.94 22.67
CA PHE A 374 -8.09 4.14 23.69
C PHE A 374 -8.64 4.51 25.07
N SER A 375 -9.34 3.60 25.72
CA SER A 375 -10.03 3.85 27.00
C SER A 375 -9.58 2.83 28.05
N GLY A 376 -8.80 3.29 29.03
CA GLY A 376 -8.33 2.46 30.14
C GLY A 376 -7.18 1.48 29.81
N THR A 377 -6.54 1.63 28.63
CA THR A 377 -5.26 0.98 28.32
C THR A 377 -4.14 1.54 29.20
N THR A 378 -3.22 0.71 29.71
CA THR A 378 -2.07 1.24 30.47
C THR A 378 -1.17 2.11 29.58
N THR A 379 -0.83 1.63 28.38
CA THR A 379 -0.25 2.44 27.29
C THR A 379 -1.16 2.35 26.07
N GLY A 380 -1.57 3.48 25.48
CA GLY A 380 -2.41 3.46 24.27
C GLY A 380 -1.67 2.82 23.09
N VAL A 381 -0.52 3.38 22.71
CA VAL A 381 0.31 2.87 21.61
C VAL A 381 1.79 2.85 21.98
N VAL A 382 2.46 1.73 21.70
CA VAL A 382 3.93 1.65 21.60
C VAL A 382 4.29 1.75 20.11
N ALA A 383 4.77 2.92 19.70
CA ALA A 383 4.95 3.35 18.33
C ALA A 383 6.38 3.09 17.84
N GLY A 384 6.61 1.86 17.35
CA GLY A 384 7.80 1.51 16.57
C GLY A 384 7.55 1.67 15.07
N GLY A 385 8.31 2.55 14.41
CA GLY A 385 8.25 2.71 12.95
C GLY A 385 8.95 3.97 12.44
N THR A 386 8.95 4.19 11.12
CA THR A 386 9.63 5.34 10.50
C THR A 386 8.74 6.58 10.48
N ASN A 387 7.51 6.50 9.95
CA ASN A 387 6.62 7.67 9.87
C ASN A 387 5.19 7.34 10.33
N ILE A 388 4.73 8.01 11.38
CA ILE A 388 3.44 7.71 12.02
C ILE A 388 2.61 8.99 12.12
N VAL A 389 1.37 8.95 11.63
CA VAL A 389 0.40 10.04 11.76
C VAL A 389 -0.79 9.57 12.59
N PHE A 390 -1.20 10.33 13.60
CA PHE A 390 -2.47 10.15 14.32
C PHE A 390 -3.42 11.29 13.93
N LEU A 391 -4.65 10.96 13.56
CA LEU A 391 -5.65 11.92 13.07
C LEU A 391 -6.99 11.67 13.76
N GLY A 392 -7.46 12.63 14.56
CA GLY A 392 -8.75 12.54 15.25
C GLY A 392 -8.79 11.45 16.34
N CYS A 393 -7.68 11.15 17.00
CA CYS A 393 -7.58 10.05 17.96
C CYS A 393 -7.83 10.49 19.41
N LEU A 394 -8.42 9.62 20.22
CA LEU A 394 -8.80 9.86 21.61
C LEU A 394 -8.10 8.88 22.56
N PHE A 395 -7.49 9.38 23.63
CA PHE A 395 -6.73 8.60 24.60
C PHE A 395 -7.15 8.98 26.03
N GLU A 396 -7.70 8.04 26.78
CA GLU A 396 -8.37 8.31 28.06
C GLU A 396 -8.00 7.31 29.17
N ASN A 397 -7.76 7.85 30.37
CA ASN A 397 -7.64 7.08 31.62
C ASN A 397 -6.52 6.00 31.62
N GLY A 398 -5.38 6.33 31.02
CA GLY A 398 -4.18 5.48 30.95
C GLY A 398 -2.95 6.11 31.63
N ASN A 399 -1.79 5.44 31.55
CA ASN A 399 -0.52 6.02 32.00
C ASN A 399 0.10 6.88 30.88
N VAL A 400 0.26 6.29 29.69
CA VAL A 400 0.87 6.92 28.51
C VAL A 400 -0.08 6.81 27.32
N GLY A 401 -0.31 7.89 26.59
CA GLY A 401 -1.07 7.84 25.34
C GLY A 401 -0.26 7.15 24.23
N ILE A 402 0.86 7.77 23.85
CA ILE A 402 1.75 7.33 22.77
C ILE A 402 3.18 7.28 23.31
N ASP A 403 3.78 6.08 23.30
CA ASP A 403 5.20 5.83 23.51
C ASP A 403 5.90 5.78 22.15
N ALA A 404 6.51 6.89 21.74
CA ALA A 404 7.23 7.07 20.49
C ALA A 404 8.75 6.84 20.62
N ASN A 405 9.25 6.23 21.71
CA ASN A 405 10.68 5.92 21.84
C ASN A 405 11.20 4.99 20.71
N GLY A 406 10.33 4.18 20.10
CA GLY A 406 10.64 3.34 18.95
C GLY A 406 10.49 4.01 17.58
N THR A 407 10.09 5.28 17.51
CA THR A 407 9.86 5.98 16.23
C THR A 407 11.19 6.54 15.68
N SER A 408 11.66 6.01 14.55
CA SER A 408 12.98 6.32 13.98
C SER A 408 13.00 7.58 13.09
N GLY A 409 11.86 7.95 12.53
CA GLY A 409 11.67 9.14 11.69
C GLY A 409 10.85 10.22 12.40
N SER A 410 9.53 10.24 12.18
CA SER A 410 8.62 11.24 12.75
C SER A 410 7.29 10.67 13.25
N VAL A 411 6.77 11.27 14.34
CA VAL A 411 5.38 11.11 14.78
C VAL A 411 4.63 12.45 14.67
N THR A 412 3.50 12.44 13.97
CA THR A 412 2.63 13.59 13.75
C THR A 412 1.27 13.31 14.38
N ILE A 413 0.71 14.26 15.14
CA ILE A 413 -0.56 14.08 15.87
C ILE A 413 -1.46 15.28 15.62
N ILE A 414 -2.62 15.03 15.04
CA ILE A 414 -3.53 16.04 14.50
C ILE A 414 -4.92 15.81 15.10
N ASP A 415 -5.59 16.87 15.55
CA ASP A 415 -7.00 16.86 16.01
C ASP A 415 -7.29 15.84 17.12
N SER A 416 -6.28 15.50 17.90
CA SER A 416 -6.30 14.37 18.84
C SER A 416 -6.34 14.84 20.30
N LYS A 417 -6.88 14.00 21.18
CA LYS A 417 -7.22 14.36 22.56
C LYS A 417 -6.67 13.36 23.58
N GLY A 418 -6.06 13.89 24.64
CA GLY A 418 -5.61 13.15 25.82
C GLY A 418 -6.36 13.56 27.08
N SER A 419 -6.89 12.61 27.84
CA SER A 419 -7.56 12.86 29.13
C SER A 419 -7.14 11.84 30.19
N GLY A 420 -6.89 12.29 31.42
CA GLY A 420 -6.51 11.39 32.52
C GLY A 420 -5.22 10.58 32.28
N LEU A 421 -4.25 11.14 31.56
CA LEU A 421 -2.93 10.56 31.29
C LEU A 421 -1.84 11.19 32.17
N ASN A 422 -0.79 10.43 32.51
CA ASN A 422 0.42 11.00 33.12
C ASN A 422 1.26 11.76 32.07
N SER A 423 1.36 11.22 30.86
CA SER A 423 1.94 11.89 29.68
C SER A 423 1.18 11.49 28.42
N PHE A 424 0.82 12.45 27.57
CA PHE A 424 0.17 12.14 26.30
C PHE A 424 1.15 11.50 25.31
N VAL A 425 2.30 12.15 25.06
CA VAL A 425 3.38 11.63 24.22
C VAL A 425 4.68 11.52 25.03
N VAL A 426 5.37 10.38 24.92
CA VAL A 426 6.74 10.21 25.43
C VAL A 426 7.67 9.79 24.28
N SER A 427 8.91 10.30 24.27
CA SER A 427 9.92 9.96 23.26
C SER A 427 11.34 10.16 23.82
N GLY A 428 12.32 9.59 23.12
CA GLY A 428 13.71 10.03 23.20
C GLY A 428 13.90 11.38 22.49
N ASN A 429 15.04 12.02 22.74
CA ASN A 429 15.52 13.15 21.93
C ASN A 429 16.80 12.70 21.21
N SER A 430 16.82 12.83 19.88
CA SER A 430 17.95 12.46 19.02
C SER A 430 19.04 13.53 18.97
N GLY A 431 18.70 14.80 19.25
CA GLY A 431 19.56 15.96 19.02
C GLY A 431 19.78 16.34 17.55
N ASP A 432 19.10 15.69 16.59
CA ASP A 432 19.08 16.07 15.18
C ASP A 432 17.70 15.76 14.55
N ALA A 433 17.64 15.17 13.35
CA ALA A 433 16.41 15.15 12.56
C ALA A 433 15.42 14.03 12.94
N GLY A 434 15.93 12.88 13.38
CA GLY A 434 15.11 11.74 13.81
C GLY A 434 14.35 11.98 15.12
N ASN A 435 13.37 11.12 15.41
CA ASN A 435 12.42 11.30 16.51
C ASN A 435 11.68 12.65 16.45
N ALA A 436 11.39 13.16 15.24
CA ALA A 436 10.67 14.40 15.06
C ALA A 436 9.22 14.27 15.58
N ILE A 437 8.72 15.30 16.26
CA ILE A 437 7.36 15.34 16.81
C ILE A 437 6.64 16.57 16.27
N ILE A 438 5.48 16.37 15.68
CA ILE A 438 4.60 17.44 15.21
C ILE A 438 3.24 17.25 15.88
N LEU A 439 2.75 18.29 16.54
CA LEU A 439 1.39 18.34 17.08
C LEU A 439 0.61 19.44 16.38
N GLU A 440 -0.68 19.26 16.14
CA GLU A 440 -1.56 20.33 15.68
C GLU A 440 -2.99 20.15 16.19
N ASN A 441 -3.55 21.20 16.81
CA ASN A 441 -4.90 21.18 17.38
C ASN A 441 -5.12 20.00 18.35
N VAL A 442 -4.17 19.84 19.28
CA VAL A 442 -4.17 18.81 20.32
C VAL A 442 -4.77 19.33 21.62
N GLU A 443 -5.74 18.59 22.17
CA GLU A 443 -6.29 18.85 23.51
C GLU A 443 -5.67 17.89 24.53
N ASN A 444 -5.12 18.40 25.63
CA ASN A 444 -4.60 17.59 26.72
C ASN A 444 -4.58 18.38 28.03
N SER A 445 -4.92 17.74 29.16
CA SER A 445 -4.99 18.39 30.47
C SER A 445 -3.70 18.33 31.29
N GLY A 446 -2.71 17.54 30.87
CA GLY A 446 -1.49 17.25 31.64
C GLY A 446 -0.20 17.52 30.86
N THR A 447 0.83 16.69 31.07
CA THR A 447 2.02 16.68 30.22
C THR A 447 1.66 16.18 28.83
N THR A 448 1.94 16.99 27.81
CA THR A 448 1.58 16.73 26.42
C THR A 448 2.72 16.07 25.67
N VAL A 449 3.95 16.54 25.88
CA VAL A 449 5.18 15.88 25.37
C VAL A 449 6.21 15.81 26.48
N SER A 450 6.79 14.63 26.68
CA SER A 450 7.93 14.40 27.55
C SER A 450 9.09 13.76 26.78
N LEU A 451 10.26 14.39 26.82
CA LEU A 451 11.47 13.95 26.13
C LEU A 451 12.52 13.48 27.12
N GLY A 452 12.90 12.20 27.07
CA GLY A 452 13.88 11.62 28.00
C GLY A 452 13.48 11.78 29.48
N ASN A 453 12.18 11.62 29.79
CA ASN A 453 11.53 11.89 31.09
C ASN A 453 11.44 13.37 31.51
N ASN A 454 11.74 14.34 30.63
CA ASN A 454 11.55 15.77 30.90
C ASN A 454 10.30 16.29 30.17
N PRO A 455 9.26 16.78 30.88
CA PRO A 455 8.13 17.48 30.26
C PRO A 455 8.60 18.73 29.51
N VAL A 456 8.39 18.78 28.20
CA VAL A 456 8.74 19.94 27.33
C VAL A 456 7.52 20.72 26.84
N LEU A 457 6.34 20.08 26.88
CA LEU A 457 5.07 20.70 26.54
C LEU A 457 3.97 20.17 27.47
N SER A 458 3.08 21.05 27.93
CA SER A 458 1.95 20.73 28.80
C SER A 458 0.71 21.53 28.40
N GLY A 459 -0.47 20.95 28.61
CA GLY A 459 -1.74 21.56 28.22
C GLY A 459 -2.06 21.44 26.73
N ASN A 460 -3.12 22.13 26.31
CA ASN A 460 -3.58 22.16 24.92
C ASN A 460 -2.58 22.86 23.99
N MET A 461 -2.42 22.32 22.78
CA MET A 461 -1.80 23.01 21.64
C MET A 461 -2.86 23.26 20.56
N PRO A 462 -3.54 24.43 20.55
CA PRO A 462 -4.61 24.73 19.61
C PRO A 462 -4.13 25.05 18.17
N ASP A 463 -2.82 25.25 18.00
CA ASP A 463 -2.13 25.48 16.72
C ASP A 463 -1.01 24.43 16.58
N THR A 464 -0.09 24.58 15.64
CA THR A 464 1.01 23.62 15.43
C THR A 464 2.18 23.81 16.41
N TRP A 465 2.76 22.71 16.89
CA TRP A 465 4.03 22.64 17.63
C TRP A 465 4.98 21.65 16.96
N VAL A 466 6.26 22.02 16.83
CA VAL A 466 7.27 21.26 16.08
C VAL A 466 8.51 21.03 16.94
N HIS A 467 8.97 19.77 16.98
CA HIS A 467 10.27 19.34 17.46
C HIS A 467 11.02 18.60 16.34
N GLY A 468 12.26 18.99 16.05
CA GLY A 468 13.09 18.47 14.96
C GLY A 468 13.55 19.56 13.97
N ASN A 469 13.95 19.18 12.75
CA ASN A 469 14.47 20.13 11.76
C ASN A 469 13.35 20.86 11.00
N LEU A 470 13.35 22.19 11.06
CA LEU A 470 12.41 23.09 10.40
C LEU A 470 13.11 23.92 9.29
N TYR A 471 12.42 24.10 8.16
CA TYR A 471 12.85 24.93 7.05
C TYR A 471 11.75 25.93 6.63
N SER A 472 12.16 27.04 6.01
CA SER A 472 11.26 28.07 5.46
C SER A 472 11.54 28.30 3.96
N ALA A 473 10.56 28.86 3.23
CA ALA A 473 10.67 29.12 1.79
C ALA A 473 12.00 29.79 1.39
N GLY A 474 12.72 29.16 0.44
CA GLY A 474 13.98 29.67 -0.10
C GLY A 474 15.20 29.62 0.84
N ASN A 475 15.04 29.28 2.11
CA ASN A 475 16.15 29.19 3.07
C ASN A 475 16.78 27.79 3.05
N THR A 476 18.06 27.70 2.70
CA THR A 476 18.82 26.44 2.64
C THR A 476 19.41 26.01 3.99
N ASN A 477 19.25 26.80 5.05
CA ASN A 477 19.78 26.49 6.38
C ASN A 477 18.70 25.84 7.24
N LYS A 478 19.00 24.67 7.83
CA LYS A 478 18.13 24.02 8.82
C LYS A 478 18.03 24.86 10.10
N ASN A 479 16.83 24.97 10.65
CA ASN A 479 16.60 25.43 12.01
C ASN A 479 16.14 24.22 12.85
N HIS A 480 17.04 23.64 13.64
CA HIS A 480 16.66 22.59 14.58
C HIS A 480 15.92 23.21 15.77
N VAL A 481 14.73 22.69 16.09
CA VAL A 481 13.87 23.22 17.16
C VAL A 481 13.54 22.15 18.18
N GLU A 482 13.78 22.44 19.45
CA GLU A 482 13.48 21.58 20.61
C GLU A 482 12.02 21.72 21.08
N GLY A 483 11.15 22.30 20.24
CA GLY A 483 9.78 22.68 20.59
C GLY A 483 9.46 24.14 20.24
N GLN A 484 9.08 24.39 18.99
CA GLN A 484 8.62 25.70 18.50
C GLN A 484 7.14 25.65 18.10
N SER A 485 6.33 26.57 18.61
CA SER A 485 4.98 26.82 18.09
C SER A 485 5.05 27.57 16.75
N VAL A 486 4.29 27.12 15.77
CA VAL A 486 4.12 27.74 14.44
C VAL A 486 2.64 27.81 14.09
N VAL A 487 2.28 28.64 13.11
CA VAL A 487 0.87 28.86 12.74
C VAL A 487 0.53 28.10 11.46
N THR A 488 -0.41 27.16 11.54
CA THR A 488 -1.01 26.51 10.36
C THR A 488 -2.35 27.15 10.03
N LYS A 489 -2.38 27.92 8.95
CA LYS A 489 -3.60 28.65 8.52
C LYS A 489 -4.55 27.72 7.77
N ARG A 490 -5.19 26.80 8.50
CA ARG A 490 -6.22 25.90 7.99
C ARG A 490 -7.30 26.66 7.20
N VAL A 491 -7.79 26.06 6.12
CA VAL A 491 -8.90 26.63 5.32
C VAL A 491 -10.22 25.97 5.71
N ALA A 492 -11.25 26.79 5.94
CA ALA A 492 -12.54 26.33 6.48
C ALA A 492 -13.19 25.22 5.64
N ASP A 493 -13.04 25.23 4.30
CA ASP A 493 -13.61 24.22 3.41
C ASP A 493 -13.12 22.79 3.71
N LEU A 494 -11.94 22.62 4.35
CA LEU A 494 -11.35 21.33 4.72
C LEU A 494 -11.78 20.84 6.12
N LEU A 495 -12.49 21.65 6.91
CA LEU A 495 -12.72 21.43 8.33
C LEU A 495 -14.18 21.05 8.66
N ASP A 496 -14.36 20.20 9.67
CA ASP A 496 -15.60 20.11 10.43
C ASP A 496 -15.39 20.85 11.78
N GLY A 497 -16.05 22.00 11.91
CA GLY A 497 -15.80 22.93 13.00
C GLY A 497 -14.36 23.48 12.98
N LYS A 498 -13.47 22.87 13.77
CA LYS A 498 -12.04 23.22 13.86
C LYS A 498 -11.10 22.08 13.45
N ASP A 499 -11.61 20.85 13.43
CA ASP A 499 -10.87 19.63 13.14
C ASP A 499 -10.94 19.38 11.62
N TYR A 500 -9.99 18.68 11.00
CA TYR A 500 -10.11 18.29 9.60
C TYR A 500 -11.27 17.31 9.41
N PHE A 501 -12.06 17.50 8.35
CA PHE A 501 -13.17 16.58 8.04
C PHE A 501 -12.63 15.17 7.78
N ILE A 502 -13.15 14.19 8.52
CA ILE A 502 -12.91 12.76 8.35
C ILE A 502 -14.23 12.01 8.31
N MET A 503 -14.28 10.93 7.53
CA MET A 503 -15.48 10.12 7.35
C MET A 503 -15.14 8.63 7.50
N PRO A 504 -15.92 7.84 8.26
CA PRO A 504 -15.72 6.39 8.32
C PRO A 504 -16.09 5.73 6.98
N PRO A 505 -15.48 4.60 6.60
CA PRO A 505 -15.85 3.85 5.40
C PRO A 505 -17.35 3.49 5.41
N PRO A 506 -18.12 3.84 4.36
CA PRO A 506 -19.54 3.56 4.31
C PRO A 506 -19.79 2.06 4.18
N THR A 507 -20.64 1.52 5.04
CA THR A 507 -21.12 0.12 4.94
C THR A 507 -22.42 0.01 4.16
N TYR A 508 -23.13 1.14 3.96
CA TYR A 508 -24.47 1.22 3.39
C TYR A 508 -25.52 0.39 4.17
N SER A 509 -25.29 0.13 5.46
CA SER A 509 -26.18 -0.66 6.32
C SER A 509 -27.53 -0.01 6.58
N GLU A 510 -27.65 1.30 6.32
CA GLU A 510 -28.90 2.06 6.30
C GLU A 510 -29.82 1.71 5.12
N PHE A 511 -29.29 1.08 4.07
CA PHE A 511 -30.08 0.63 2.91
C PHE A 511 -30.59 -0.80 3.11
N PRO A 512 -31.89 -1.06 2.91
CA PRO A 512 -32.40 -2.43 2.86
C PRO A 512 -32.02 -3.10 1.54
N ALA A 513 -31.99 -4.44 1.50
CA ALA A 513 -31.43 -5.20 0.39
C ALA A 513 -32.10 -4.92 -0.97
N GLU A 514 -33.39 -4.60 -0.98
CA GLU A 514 -34.14 -4.22 -2.18
C GLU A 514 -33.73 -2.86 -2.80
N GLN A 515 -33.00 -2.03 -2.06
CA GLN A 515 -32.42 -0.77 -2.56
C GLN A 515 -30.97 -0.93 -3.06
N VAL A 516 -30.39 -2.12 -2.89
CA VAL A 516 -29.05 -2.47 -3.40
C VAL A 516 -29.20 -3.32 -4.67
N LEU A 517 -28.79 -2.76 -5.81
CA LEU A 517 -28.83 -3.45 -7.10
C LEU A 517 -27.54 -4.22 -7.34
N ASN A 518 -27.60 -5.56 -7.32
CA ASN A 518 -26.53 -6.38 -7.88
C ASN A 518 -26.48 -6.19 -9.41
N ILE A 519 -25.35 -5.71 -9.94
CA ILE A 519 -25.22 -5.39 -11.36
C ILE A 519 -25.39 -6.61 -12.28
N LYS A 520 -25.03 -7.82 -11.81
CA LYS A 520 -25.13 -9.07 -12.58
C LYS A 520 -26.55 -9.64 -12.64
N THR A 521 -27.54 -9.07 -11.93
CA THR A 521 -28.93 -9.57 -11.90
C THR A 521 -29.89 -8.80 -12.80
N VAL A 522 -29.43 -7.79 -13.53
CA VAL A 522 -30.25 -7.02 -14.49
C VAL A 522 -30.49 -7.83 -15.77
N SER A 523 -31.63 -8.54 -15.82
CA SER A 523 -31.91 -9.56 -16.82
C SER A 523 -31.84 -9.13 -18.30
N ASP A 524 -32.10 -7.86 -18.61
CA ASP A 524 -32.05 -7.30 -19.98
C ASP A 524 -30.70 -6.62 -20.31
N LYS A 525 -29.77 -6.57 -19.35
CA LYS A 525 -28.43 -5.98 -19.46
C LYS A 525 -27.42 -6.89 -18.74
N PRO A 526 -27.15 -8.10 -19.28
CA PRO A 526 -26.27 -9.05 -18.62
C PRO A 526 -24.86 -8.46 -18.46
N VAL A 527 -24.38 -8.43 -17.22
CA VAL A 527 -23.01 -8.07 -16.86
C VAL A 527 -22.37 -9.31 -16.25
N TYR A 528 -21.25 -9.75 -16.82
CA TYR A 528 -20.67 -11.06 -16.54
C TYR A 528 -19.56 -10.98 -15.48
N GLY A 529 -18.65 -10.01 -15.60
CA GLY A 529 -17.45 -9.92 -14.77
C GLY A 529 -16.66 -11.23 -14.79
N ASP A 530 -16.35 -11.75 -15.98
CA ASP A 530 -15.73 -13.06 -16.22
C ASP A 530 -14.28 -12.99 -16.71
N GLY A 531 -13.73 -11.78 -16.86
CA GLY A 531 -12.39 -11.51 -17.36
C GLY A 531 -12.24 -11.56 -18.88
N VAL A 532 -13.33 -11.71 -19.65
CA VAL A 532 -13.30 -11.85 -21.11
C VAL A 532 -14.38 -11.03 -21.82
N THR A 533 -15.63 -11.08 -21.34
CA THR A 533 -16.78 -10.46 -21.98
C THR A 533 -16.76 -8.94 -21.79
N ASP A 534 -16.98 -8.19 -22.88
CA ASP A 534 -17.09 -6.74 -22.84
C ASP A 534 -18.41 -6.30 -22.18
N ASP A 535 -18.32 -5.92 -20.91
CA ASP A 535 -19.45 -5.50 -20.10
C ASP A 535 -19.83 -4.01 -20.31
N THR A 536 -19.07 -3.26 -21.13
CA THR A 536 -19.13 -1.78 -21.19
C THR A 536 -20.52 -1.22 -21.44
N GLN A 537 -21.23 -1.74 -22.44
CA GLN A 537 -22.54 -1.23 -22.84
C GLN A 537 -23.58 -1.43 -21.74
N ASN A 538 -23.53 -2.59 -21.07
CA ASN A 538 -24.51 -2.97 -20.06
C ASN A 538 -24.24 -2.27 -18.73
N ILE A 539 -22.97 -2.14 -18.31
CA ILE A 539 -22.61 -1.31 -17.15
C ILE A 539 -23.07 0.14 -17.34
N ASN A 540 -22.72 0.78 -18.47
CA ASN A 540 -23.17 2.14 -18.77
C ASN A 540 -24.70 2.25 -18.82
N GLY A 541 -25.39 1.27 -19.42
CA GLY A 541 -26.85 1.21 -19.47
C GLY A 541 -27.51 1.13 -18.09
N ILE A 542 -26.95 0.32 -17.18
CA ILE A 542 -27.44 0.17 -15.80
C ILE A 542 -27.19 1.46 -15.01
N LEU A 543 -25.96 2.00 -15.04
CA LEU A 543 -25.63 3.25 -14.33
C LEU A 543 -26.48 4.42 -14.82
N ALA A 544 -26.71 4.54 -16.14
CA ALA A 544 -27.56 5.58 -16.70
C ALA A 544 -29.02 5.52 -16.22
N GLN A 545 -29.53 4.32 -15.90
CA GLN A 545 -30.91 4.05 -15.47
C GLN A 545 -31.13 4.11 -13.95
N ASN A 546 -30.07 4.16 -13.13
CA ASN A 546 -30.16 4.04 -11.67
C ASN A 546 -29.59 5.26 -10.92
N ARG A 547 -29.85 6.47 -11.46
CA ARG A 547 -29.41 7.76 -10.90
C ARG A 547 -30.15 8.19 -9.62
N ASP A 548 -31.19 7.47 -9.25
CA ASP A 548 -32.10 7.81 -8.15
C ASP A 548 -31.60 7.23 -6.81
N CYS A 549 -30.39 7.64 -6.40
CA CYS A 549 -29.82 7.34 -5.07
C CYS A 549 -29.54 5.85 -4.75
N LYS A 550 -29.40 4.95 -5.75
CA LYS A 550 -29.15 3.52 -5.50
C LYS A 550 -27.71 3.20 -5.11
N VAL A 551 -27.56 2.12 -4.34
CA VAL A 551 -26.30 1.40 -4.18
C VAL A 551 -26.22 0.32 -5.27
N ILE A 552 -25.13 0.32 -6.04
CA ILE A 552 -24.85 -0.65 -7.11
C ILE A 552 -23.74 -1.57 -6.60
N TYR A 553 -24.11 -2.81 -6.33
CA TYR A 553 -23.18 -3.86 -5.92
C TYR A 553 -22.56 -4.53 -7.15
N PHE A 554 -21.24 -4.56 -7.18
CA PHE A 554 -20.42 -5.33 -8.11
C PHE A 554 -19.90 -6.56 -7.35
N PRO A 555 -20.50 -7.75 -7.52
CA PRO A 555 -19.95 -8.99 -6.99
C PRO A 555 -18.54 -9.26 -7.55
N ALA A 556 -17.80 -10.13 -6.90
CA ALA A 556 -16.48 -10.57 -7.36
C ALA A 556 -16.48 -10.95 -8.85
N GLY A 557 -15.43 -10.52 -9.56
CA GLY A 557 -15.34 -10.63 -11.00
C GLY A 557 -14.44 -9.58 -11.60
N THR A 558 -14.00 -9.83 -12.83
CA THR A 558 -13.22 -8.88 -13.62
C THR A 558 -14.05 -8.45 -14.82
N TYR A 559 -14.52 -7.21 -14.76
CA TYR A 559 -15.40 -6.59 -15.73
C TYR A 559 -14.54 -5.95 -16.82
N ILE A 560 -14.46 -6.59 -17.99
CA ILE A 560 -13.68 -6.05 -19.12
C ILE A 560 -14.46 -4.90 -19.73
N VAL A 561 -13.79 -3.78 -19.96
CA VAL A 561 -14.39 -2.59 -20.59
C VAL A 561 -13.54 -2.10 -21.76
N THR A 562 -14.16 -1.88 -22.92
CA THR A 562 -13.50 -1.40 -24.14
C THR A 562 -13.77 0.07 -24.47
N ASP A 563 -14.60 0.73 -23.66
CA ASP A 563 -14.97 2.13 -23.77
C ASP A 563 -15.09 2.75 -22.35
N THR A 564 -15.27 4.06 -22.25
CA THR A 564 -15.38 4.74 -20.96
C THR A 564 -16.64 4.29 -20.21
N ILE A 565 -16.49 3.84 -18.96
CA ILE A 565 -17.59 3.77 -18.00
C ILE A 565 -17.87 5.17 -17.47
N PHE A 566 -19.07 5.68 -17.73
CA PHE A 566 -19.54 6.94 -17.17
C PHE A 566 -20.41 6.69 -15.95
N VAL A 567 -19.95 7.16 -14.79
CA VAL A 567 -20.71 7.09 -13.54
C VAL A 567 -21.35 8.46 -13.30
N PRO A 568 -22.69 8.60 -13.43
CA PRO A 568 -23.38 9.85 -13.15
C PRO A 568 -23.45 10.16 -11.65
N ALA A 569 -23.80 11.40 -11.33
CA ALA A 569 -24.10 11.83 -9.96
C ALA A 569 -25.26 11.02 -9.32
N ASN A 570 -25.25 10.98 -7.99
CA ASN A 570 -26.21 10.34 -7.09
C ASN A 570 -26.24 8.80 -7.17
N ILE A 571 -25.07 8.19 -7.37
CA ILE A 571 -24.84 6.73 -7.36
C ILE A 571 -23.82 6.36 -6.29
N ARG A 572 -24.01 5.21 -5.66
CA ARG A 572 -23.01 4.57 -4.79
C ARG A 572 -22.60 3.24 -5.41
N ILE A 573 -21.30 2.94 -5.45
CA ILE A 573 -20.73 1.70 -5.99
C ILE A 573 -20.01 0.97 -4.86
N VAL A 574 -20.27 -0.34 -4.73
CA VAL A 574 -19.60 -1.20 -3.75
C VAL A 574 -19.18 -2.52 -4.39
N GLY A 575 -17.93 -2.92 -4.22
CA GLY A 575 -17.41 -4.22 -4.65
C GLY A 575 -17.37 -5.27 -3.53
N ASP A 576 -17.16 -6.53 -3.89
CA ASP A 576 -16.45 -7.47 -3.02
C ASP A 576 -14.95 -7.07 -2.98
N ALA A 577 -14.45 -6.68 -1.81
CA ALA A 577 -13.11 -6.12 -1.62
C ALA A 577 -12.00 -7.00 -2.22
N TYR A 578 -11.09 -6.36 -2.96
CA TYR A 578 -9.97 -6.95 -3.72
C TYR A 578 -10.37 -7.96 -4.82
N ALA A 579 -11.62 -8.42 -4.86
CA ALA A 579 -12.14 -9.43 -5.80
C ALA A 579 -12.93 -8.82 -6.97
N SER A 580 -13.30 -7.54 -6.89
CA SER A 580 -14.13 -6.83 -7.87
C SER A 580 -13.30 -5.82 -8.64
N ALA A 581 -13.02 -6.10 -9.92
CA ALA A 581 -12.09 -5.33 -10.72
C ALA A 581 -12.70 -4.85 -12.04
N ILE A 582 -12.58 -3.56 -12.37
CA ILE A 582 -12.86 -3.04 -13.72
C ILE A 582 -11.53 -2.94 -14.48
N SER A 583 -11.47 -3.52 -15.68
CA SER A 583 -10.24 -3.70 -16.45
C SER A 583 -10.37 -3.20 -17.88
N ALA A 584 -9.58 -2.20 -18.27
CA ALA A 584 -9.61 -1.65 -19.63
C ALA A 584 -9.01 -2.63 -20.65
N SER A 585 -9.58 -2.67 -21.85
CA SER A 585 -9.05 -3.41 -23.00
C SER A 585 -9.35 -2.69 -24.33
N GLY A 586 -8.67 -3.08 -25.40
CA GLY A 586 -9.01 -2.67 -26.76
C GLY A 586 -8.52 -1.29 -27.22
N SER A 587 -8.72 -1.02 -28.52
CA SER A 587 -8.03 0.05 -29.26
C SER A 587 -8.41 1.49 -28.89
N LYS A 588 -9.47 1.68 -28.11
CA LYS A 588 -9.89 3.01 -27.62
C LYS A 588 -8.98 3.57 -26.52
N PHE A 589 -8.04 2.77 -26.02
CA PHE A 589 -7.05 3.14 -25.01
C PHE A 589 -5.60 2.92 -25.46
N THR A 590 -5.35 2.57 -26.73
CA THR A 590 -4.00 2.26 -27.24
C THR A 590 -3.25 3.45 -27.85
N ASP A 591 -3.93 4.57 -28.14
CA ASP A 591 -3.28 5.75 -28.72
C ASP A 591 -2.80 6.71 -27.61
N ILE A 592 -1.48 6.79 -27.47
CA ILE A 592 -0.78 7.65 -26.51
C ILE A 592 -1.06 9.15 -26.71
N ASN A 593 -1.48 9.56 -27.92
CA ASN A 593 -1.81 10.95 -28.26
C ASN A 593 -3.31 11.26 -28.15
N ALA A 594 -4.17 10.24 -28.03
CA ALA A 594 -5.62 10.35 -27.89
C ALA A 594 -6.08 9.73 -26.56
N VAL A 595 -5.52 10.25 -25.47
CA VAL A 595 -5.74 9.78 -24.10
C VAL A 595 -7.22 9.76 -23.74
N ARG A 596 -7.66 8.68 -23.10
CA ARG A 596 -9.05 8.44 -22.75
C ARG A 596 -9.21 7.85 -21.34
N PRO A 597 -10.18 8.33 -20.53
CA PRO A 597 -10.49 7.70 -19.25
C PRO A 597 -11.19 6.34 -19.41
N MET A 598 -10.73 5.30 -18.71
CA MET A 598 -11.47 4.04 -18.54
C MET A 598 -12.72 4.28 -17.70
N ILE A 599 -12.63 4.99 -16.58
CA ILE A 599 -13.79 5.41 -15.80
C ILE A 599 -13.81 6.93 -15.63
N ARG A 600 -14.99 7.52 -15.84
CA ARG A 600 -15.28 8.94 -15.60
C ARG A 600 -16.38 9.10 -14.56
N PHE A 601 -16.05 9.70 -13.42
CA PHE A 601 -16.99 10.03 -12.35
C PHE A 601 -17.51 11.47 -12.52
N GLY A 602 -18.71 11.58 -13.07
CA GLY A 602 -19.34 12.83 -13.50
C GLY A 602 -18.66 13.53 -14.67
N TYR A 603 -19.34 14.53 -15.25
CA TYR A 603 -18.73 15.50 -16.16
C TYR A 603 -18.17 16.69 -15.38
N PRO A 604 -17.22 17.46 -15.97
CA PRO A 604 -16.73 18.70 -15.38
C PRO A 604 -17.87 19.65 -14.99
N GLY A 605 -17.96 19.98 -13.71
CA GLY A 605 -19.00 20.86 -13.15
C GLY A 605 -20.25 20.14 -12.60
N ASP A 606 -20.38 18.81 -12.75
CA ASP A 606 -21.42 18.06 -12.06
C ASP A 606 -21.25 18.16 -10.54
N THR A 607 -22.37 18.16 -9.80
CA THR A 607 -22.39 18.12 -8.33
C THR A 607 -23.45 17.15 -7.80
N GLY A 608 -23.16 16.50 -6.69
CA GLY A 608 -24.06 15.53 -6.05
C GLY A 608 -23.28 14.51 -5.23
N VAL A 609 -23.98 13.44 -4.82
CA VAL A 609 -23.36 12.34 -4.07
C VAL A 609 -22.72 11.35 -5.03
N LEU A 610 -21.50 10.88 -4.75
CA LEU A 610 -20.90 9.74 -5.45
C LEU A 610 -19.96 8.99 -4.53
N HIS A 611 -20.32 7.77 -4.13
CA HIS A 611 -19.45 6.92 -3.31
C HIS A 611 -18.94 5.72 -4.11
N VAL A 612 -17.68 5.35 -3.89
CA VAL A 612 -17.08 4.13 -4.43
C VAL A 612 -16.33 3.43 -3.31
N SER A 613 -16.58 2.14 -3.11
CA SER A 613 -15.85 1.35 -2.11
C SER A 613 -15.53 -0.06 -2.59
N ASP A 614 -14.45 -0.63 -2.07
CA ASP A 614 -14.07 -2.04 -2.27
C ASP A 614 -13.83 -2.44 -3.75
N MET A 615 -13.39 -1.50 -4.60
CA MET A 615 -13.17 -1.70 -6.05
C MET A 615 -11.69 -1.68 -6.46
N MET A 616 -11.31 -2.53 -7.41
CA MET A 616 -10.00 -2.53 -8.08
C MET A 616 -10.10 -1.95 -9.50
N PHE A 617 -9.13 -1.12 -9.90
CA PHE A 617 -9.01 -0.56 -11.24
C PHE A 617 -7.72 -1.05 -11.91
N THR A 618 -7.82 -1.58 -13.13
CA THR A 618 -6.69 -2.23 -13.80
C THR A 618 -6.78 -2.15 -15.33
N VAL A 619 -5.82 -2.74 -16.03
CA VAL A 619 -5.77 -2.84 -17.49
C VAL A 619 -5.47 -4.28 -17.90
N ALA A 620 -6.22 -4.80 -18.87
CA ALA A 620 -6.05 -6.15 -19.41
C ALA A 620 -4.96 -6.23 -20.48
N ASP A 621 -4.52 -5.09 -21.05
CA ASP A 621 -3.45 -5.01 -22.04
C ASP A 621 -2.53 -3.81 -21.80
N VAL A 622 -1.48 -3.68 -22.61
CA VAL A 622 -0.58 -2.51 -22.62
C VAL A 622 -1.28 -1.36 -23.35
N LEU A 623 -1.86 -0.42 -22.59
CA LEU A 623 -2.76 0.62 -23.07
C LEU A 623 -2.20 2.04 -22.81
N PRO A 624 -1.24 2.53 -23.61
CA PRO A 624 -0.55 3.80 -23.35
C PRO A 624 -1.43 5.06 -23.46
N GLY A 625 -2.65 4.94 -23.99
CA GLY A 625 -3.67 5.99 -23.99
C GLY A 625 -4.69 5.88 -22.83
N CYS A 626 -4.57 4.91 -21.93
CA CYS A 626 -5.51 4.71 -20.82
C CYS A 626 -5.18 5.64 -19.64
N GLN A 627 -6.02 6.66 -19.40
CA GLN A 627 -6.12 7.29 -18.08
C GLN A 627 -7.08 6.39 -17.27
N VAL A 628 -6.66 5.79 -16.16
CA VAL A 628 -7.47 4.72 -15.55
C VAL A 628 -8.73 5.30 -14.88
N VAL A 629 -8.60 6.35 -14.08
CA VAL A 629 -9.75 7.05 -13.46
C VAL A 629 -9.67 8.56 -13.63
N GLU A 630 -10.81 9.16 -14.00
CA GLU A 630 -11.07 10.60 -13.99
C GLU A 630 -12.19 10.94 -12.99
N VAL A 631 -11.93 11.82 -12.03
CA VAL A 631 -12.95 12.38 -11.14
C VAL A 631 -13.18 13.84 -11.51
N ASN A 632 -14.43 14.17 -11.87
CA ASN A 632 -14.84 15.52 -12.24
C ASN A 632 -15.89 16.11 -11.30
N ILE A 633 -16.77 15.24 -10.77
CA ILE A 633 -17.85 15.61 -9.86
C ILE A 633 -17.30 16.18 -8.54
N ALA A 634 -18.06 17.09 -7.93
CA ALA A 634 -17.83 17.57 -6.58
C ALA A 634 -19.02 17.32 -5.66
N GLY A 635 -18.74 17.13 -4.38
CA GLY A 635 -19.74 17.19 -3.33
C GLY A 635 -20.44 18.55 -3.26
N LYS A 636 -21.65 18.57 -2.69
CA LYS A 636 -22.29 19.80 -2.17
C LYS A 636 -21.91 20.02 -0.71
N SER A 637 -21.69 18.92 0.02
CA SER A 637 -21.12 18.84 1.36
C SER A 637 -19.85 17.99 1.36
N GLN A 638 -19.07 18.07 2.43
CA GLN A 638 -17.87 17.26 2.64
C GLN A 638 -18.28 15.76 2.69
N GLY A 639 -17.49 14.88 2.06
CA GLY A 639 -17.79 13.45 1.99
C GLY A 639 -18.93 13.02 1.04
N ASP A 640 -19.67 13.96 0.41
CA ASP A 640 -20.68 13.61 -0.62
C ASP A 640 -20.06 12.81 -1.77
N VAL A 641 -18.85 13.18 -2.20
CA VAL A 641 -18.05 12.44 -3.18
C VAL A 641 -16.88 11.81 -2.47
N GLY A 642 -16.75 10.48 -2.55
CA GLY A 642 -15.64 9.80 -1.89
C GLY A 642 -15.36 8.36 -2.33
N PHE A 643 -14.15 7.91 -1.98
CA PHE A 643 -13.55 6.65 -2.38
C PHE A 643 -12.91 5.96 -1.16
N TRP A 644 -13.25 4.70 -0.88
CA TRP A 644 -12.72 3.95 0.26
C TRP A 644 -12.22 2.56 -0.14
N ASN A 645 -11.05 2.13 0.34
CA ASN A 645 -10.49 0.78 0.08
C ASN A 645 -10.60 0.39 -1.40
N SER A 646 -10.24 1.34 -2.27
CA SER A 646 -10.37 1.23 -3.72
C SER A 646 -9.03 1.56 -4.36
N HIS A 647 -8.52 0.65 -5.19
CA HIS A 647 -7.10 0.57 -5.51
C HIS A 647 -6.86 0.45 -7.02
N PHE A 648 -5.63 0.70 -7.44
CA PHE A 648 -5.16 0.45 -8.80
C PHE A 648 -4.06 -0.62 -8.76
N ARG A 649 -4.09 -1.53 -9.73
CA ARG A 649 -3.03 -2.51 -9.98
C ARG A 649 -2.74 -2.55 -11.46
N ILE A 650 -1.57 -2.08 -11.90
CA ILE A 650 -1.16 -2.14 -13.31
C ILE A 650 -0.12 -3.25 -13.48
N GLY A 651 -0.53 -4.36 -14.11
CA GLY A 651 0.28 -5.57 -14.25
C GLY A 651 0.37 -6.40 -12.97
N GLY A 652 1.41 -7.22 -12.85
CA GLY A 652 1.71 -8.01 -11.65
C GLY A 652 0.69 -9.08 -11.26
N ALA A 653 -0.36 -9.34 -12.05
CA ALA A 653 -1.38 -10.34 -11.70
C ALA A 653 -2.03 -10.98 -12.94
N ALA A 654 -2.65 -12.14 -12.72
CA ALA A 654 -3.36 -12.87 -13.76
C ALA A 654 -4.50 -12.03 -14.38
N GLY A 655 -4.78 -12.25 -15.67
CA GLY A 655 -5.79 -11.50 -16.42
C GLY A 655 -5.31 -10.19 -17.05
N SER A 656 -4.01 -9.90 -16.99
CA SER A 656 -3.41 -8.76 -17.67
C SER A 656 -2.25 -9.18 -18.57
N LEU A 657 -2.29 -8.78 -19.84
CA LEU A 657 -1.15 -8.93 -20.75
C LEU A 657 0.02 -8.01 -20.35
N VAL A 658 -0.17 -7.06 -19.44
CA VAL A 658 0.93 -6.34 -18.80
C VAL A 658 1.79 -7.31 -17.98
N GLN A 659 1.19 -8.19 -17.18
CA GLN A 659 1.92 -9.22 -16.41
C GLN A 659 2.78 -10.12 -17.31
N THR A 660 2.28 -10.44 -18.51
CA THR A 660 2.89 -11.46 -19.39
C THR A 660 3.83 -10.88 -20.45
N LYS A 661 3.55 -9.69 -21.00
CA LYS A 661 4.37 -9.03 -22.04
C LYS A 661 5.48 -8.15 -21.45
N CYS A 662 5.31 -7.58 -20.26
CA CYS A 662 6.23 -6.57 -19.71
C CYS A 662 7.48 -7.12 -19.02
N GLN A 663 8.02 -8.21 -19.54
CA GLN A 663 9.24 -8.86 -19.05
C GLN A 663 10.52 -8.29 -19.67
N GLY A 664 10.39 -7.50 -20.74
CA GLY A 664 11.49 -6.85 -21.47
C GLY A 664 11.89 -5.50 -20.88
N GLY A 665 12.05 -4.49 -21.72
CA GLY A 665 12.39 -3.12 -21.31
C GLY A 665 11.16 -2.23 -21.08
N PRO A 666 11.24 -1.21 -20.21
CA PRO A 666 10.12 -0.31 -19.92
C PRO A 666 9.58 0.47 -21.15
N ALA A 667 10.40 0.65 -22.21
CA ALA A 667 9.94 1.24 -23.47
C ALA A 667 8.80 0.46 -24.14
N ASP A 668 8.84 -0.87 -24.05
CA ASP A 668 7.87 -1.77 -24.69
C ASP A 668 6.61 -1.95 -23.81
N CYS A 669 6.65 -1.51 -22.55
CA CYS A 669 5.57 -1.63 -21.58
C CYS A 669 5.07 -0.27 -21.07
N ARG A 670 4.56 0.57 -21.98
CA ARG A 670 3.75 1.74 -21.59
C ARG A 670 2.33 1.31 -21.24
N ALA A 671 2.17 0.76 -20.04
CA ALA A 671 0.96 0.01 -19.65
C ALA A 671 -0.29 0.87 -19.47
N ALA A 672 -0.15 2.08 -18.91
CA ALA A 672 -1.23 3.06 -18.76
C ALA A 672 -0.65 4.48 -18.78
N TRP A 673 -1.43 5.44 -19.30
CA TRP A 673 -1.06 6.86 -19.34
C TRP A 673 -0.93 7.47 -17.94
N GLY A 674 -1.83 7.07 -17.03
CA GLY A 674 -1.81 7.47 -15.63
C GLY A 674 -2.96 6.87 -14.83
N LEU A 675 -2.79 6.78 -13.51
CA LEU A 675 -3.73 6.09 -12.61
C LEU A 675 -4.95 6.95 -12.30
N LEU A 676 -4.78 8.05 -11.55
CA LEU A 676 -5.87 8.87 -11.05
C LEU A 676 -5.68 10.35 -11.43
N ARG A 677 -6.73 10.95 -11.98
CA ARG A 677 -6.82 12.40 -12.19
C ARG A 677 -8.02 13.00 -11.47
N LEU A 678 -7.76 13.92 -10.54
CA LEU A 678 -8.76 14.78 -9.91
C LEU A 678 -8.77 16.12 -10.63
N THR A 679 -9.79 16.36 -11.47
CA THR A 679 -9.81 17.55 -12.34
C THR A 679 -10.22 18.81 -11.56
N SER A 680 -10.04 19.98 -12.17
CA SER A 680 -10.22 21.28 -11.52
C SER A 680 -11.62 21.58 -10.96
N THR A 681 -12.65 20.84 -11.38
CA THR A 681 -14.01 20.97 -10.85
C THR A 681 -14.33 20.04 -9.69
N SER A 682 -13.48 19.02 -9.46
CA SER A 682 -13.72 17.96 -8.49
C SER A 682 -13.51 18.41 -7.04
N SER A 683 -14.09 17.64 -6.12
CA SER A 683 -13.95 17.74 -4.67
C SER A 683 -14.26 16.35 -4.13
N ALA A 684 -13.28 15.69 -3.51
CA ALA A 684 -13.39 14.28 -3.14
C ALA A 684 -12.70 13.97 -1.81
N TYR A 685 -13.31 13.08 -1.04
CA TYR A 685 -12.70 12.43 0.12
C TYR A 685 -12.17 11.05 -0.30
N ILE A 686 -10.86 10.82 -0.25
CA ILE A 686 -10.23 9.57 -0.67
C ILE A 686 -9.53 8.96 0.53
N GLU A 687 -9.88 7.72 0.88
CA GLU A 687 -9.34 7.01 2.04
C GLU A 687 -8.91 5.58 1.68
N ASN A 688 -7.74 5.16 2.17
CA ASN A 688 -7.17 3.83 1.89
C ASN A 688 -7.12 3.51 0.38
N MET A 689 -6.37 4.33 -0.37
CA MET A 689 -6.20 4.17 -1.80
C MET A 689 -4.75 3.85 -2.13
N TRP A 690 -4.53 2.77 -2.87
CA TRP A 690 -3.20 2.35 -3.31
C TRP A 690 -3.15 2.36 -4.84
N GLY A 691 -2.27 3.16 -5.42
CA GLY A 691 -2.03 3.30 -6.85
C GLY A 691 -0.75 2.59 -7.26
N TRP A 692 -0.80 1.27 -7.43
CA TRP A 692 0.38 0.44 -7.66
C TRP A 692 0.61 0.11 -9.14
N THR A 693 1.78 0.47 -9.64
CA THR A 693 2.34 -0.07 -10.89
C THR A 693 3.28 -1.22 -10.54
N ALA A 694 3.01 -2.44 -11.01
CA ALA A 694 3.64 -3.62 -10.45
C ALA A 694 5.17 -3.65 -10.64
N ASP A 695 5.90 -3.72 -9.54
CA ASP A 695 7.34 -3.96 -9.49
C ASP A 695 7.68 -5.47 -9.51
N HIS A 696 6.76 -6.32 -9.06
CA HIS A 696 6.86 -7.78 -9.03
C HIS A 696 5.54 -8.50 -9.41
N ASP A 697 5.62 -9.81 -9.64
CA ASP A 697 4.48 -10.65 -10.04
C ASP A 697 3.86 -11.36 -8.82
N LEU A 698 2.59 -11.08 -8.55
CA LEU A 698 1.82 -11.56 -7.40
C LEU A 698 1.28 -12.99 -7.57
N ASP A 699 1.23 -13.49 -8.81
CA ASP A 699 0.69 -14.81 -9.16
C ASP A 699 1.74 -15.73 -9.83
N GLY A 700 3.02 -15.34 -9.78
CA GLY A 700 4.09 -16.04 -10.48
C GLY A 700 5.48 -15.49 -10.18
N SER A 701 6.35 -15.54 -11.19
CA SER A 701 7.74 -15.07 -11.10
C SER A 701 8.17 -14.31 -12.35
N ARG A 702 7.20 -13.73 -13.09
CA ARG A 702 7.48 -12.98 -14.32
C ARG A 702 8.13 -11.64 -13.96
N ASN A 703 9.24 -11.31 -14.60
CA ASN A 703 9.87 -10.00 -14.45
C ASN A 703 8.87 -8.88 -14.80
N GLN A 704 8.65 -7.90 -13.92
CA GLN A 704 7.81 -6.73 -14.23
C GLN A 704 8.70 -5.52 -14.53
N ALA A 705 8.69 -5.03 -15.76
CA ALA A 705 9.39 -3.82 -16.20
C ALA A 705 8.37 -2.84 -16.78
N ILE A 706 7.45 -2.38 -15.92
CA ILE A 706 6.27 -1.62 -16.33
C ILE A 706 6.54 -0.12 -16.24
N ALA A 707 6.17 0.61 -17.28
CA ALA A 707 6.23 2.07 -17.32
C ALA A 707 4.80 2.65 -17.40
N THR A 708 4.09 2.72 -16.28
CA THR A 708 2.92 3.61 -16.15
C THR A 708 3.39 5.05 -16.12
N GLY A 709 2.72 5.98 -16.81
CA GLY A 709 3.19 7.36 -16.91
C GLY A 709 3.15 8.13 -15.58
N ARG A 710 1.98 8.16 -14.94
CA ARG A 710 1.62 9.13 -13.89
C ARG A 710 0.84 8.45 -12.76
N GLY A 711 1.16 8.74 -11.51
CA GLY A 711 0.37 8.29 -10.35
C GLY A 711 -0.91 9.10 -10.18
N LEU A 712 -0.93 9.98 -9.19
CA LEU A 712 -2.03 10.90 -8.89
C LEU A 712 -1.74 12.32 -9.40
N LEU A 713 -2.57 12.80 -10.35
CA LEU A 713 -2.62 14.19 -10.77
C LEU A 713 -3.79 14.91 -10.07
N VAL A 714 -3.47 15.90 -9.24
CA VAL A 714 -4.44 16.76 -8.53
C VAL A 714 -4.45 18.15 -9.16
N GLU A 715 -5.57 18.50 -9.81
CA GLU A 715 -5.86 19.84 -10.34
C GLU A 715 -7.03 20.52 -9.60
N ALA A 716 -7.63 19.83 -8.61
CA ALA A 716 -8.82 20.25 -7.88
C ALA A 716 -8.66 21.64 -7.23
N ASN A 717 -9.67 22.50 -7.41
CA ASN A 717 -9.72 23.84 -6.79
C ASN A 717 -10.69 23.94 -5.60
N LYS A 718 -11.20 22.81 -5.14
CA LYS A 718 -12.11 22.67 -4.00
C LYS A 718 -11.51 21.70 -3.00
N ALA A 719 -12.02 21.75 -1.77
CA ALA A 719 -11.65 20.85 -0.68
C ALA A 719 -11.52 19.39 -1.15
N THR A 720 -10.35 18.82 -0.90
CA THR A 720 -9.98 17.46 -1.26
C THR A 720 -9.19 16.86 -0.09
N TRP A 721 -9.52 15.64 0.30
CA TRP A 721 -8.87 14.93 1.42
C TRP A 721 -8.27 13.63 0.89
N LEU A 722 -7.00 13.39 1.19
CA LEU A 722 -6.22 12.22 0.79
C LEU A 722 -5.71 11.51 2.05
N VAL A 723 -6.53 10.62 2.61
CA VAL A 723 -6.34 10.02 3.93
C VAL A 723 -5.80 8.59 3.81
N GLY A 724 -4.50 8.42 4.05
CA GLY A 724 -3.81 7.15 3.84
C GLY A 724 -3.83 6.76 2.37
N THR A 725 -3.08 7.49 1.55
CA THR A 725 -2.90 7.18 0.13
C THR A 725 -1.46 6.79 -0.18
N GLY A 726 -1.28 5.81 -1.07
CA GLY A 726 0.03 5.42 -1.60
C GLY A 726 -0.02 5.39 -3.12
N PHE A 727 0.97 5.95 -3.81
CA PHE A 727 1.11 5.86 -5.27
C PHE A 727 2.55 5.51 -5.61
N GLU A 728 2.77 4.43 -6.36
CA GLU A 728 4.09 3.82 -6.46
C GLU A 728 4.46 3.41 -7.88
N HIS A 729 5.76 3.49 -8.16
CA HIS A 729 6.42 2.99 -9.37
C HIS A 729 5.89 3.59 -10.70
N ASN A 730 5.35 4.81 -10.65
CA ASN A 730 4.95 5.57 -11.84
C ASN A 730 6.15 6.37 -12.39
N THR A 731 6.24 6.51 -13.72
CA THR A 731 7.47 6.90 -14.42
C THR A 731 7.86 8.37 -14.24
N LEU A 732 6.89 9.28 -14.25
CA LEU A 732 7.13 10.73 -14.20
C LEU A 732 6.99 11.29 -12.78
N TYR A 733 5.95 10.85 -12.06
CA TYR A 733 5.72 11.24 -10.67
C TYR A 733 4.73 10.30 -9.99
N GLN A 734 4.84 10.23 -8.65
CA GLN A 734 3.84 9.58 -7.82
C GLN A 734 2.67 10.53 -7.52
N TYR A 735 2.95 11.76 -7.07
CA TYR A 735 1.96 12.82 -6.86
C TYR A 735 2.33 14.10 -7.65
N ASN A 736 1.33 14.75 -8.25
CA ASN A 736 1.48 16.05 -8.91
C ASN A 736 0.33 16.97 -8.56
N PHE A 737 0.61 18.02 -7.80
CA PHE A 737 -0.31 19.08 -7.40
C PHE A 737 -0.15 20.26 -8.36
N GLN A 738 -0.88 20.22 -9.47
CA GLN A 738 -0.84 21.20 -10.55
C GLN A 738 -1.98 22.20 -10.40
N ARG A 739 -1.67 23.41 -9.93
CA ARG A 739 -2.65 24.47 -9.65
C ARG A 739 -3.75 24.04 -8.66
N ALA A 740 -3.49 23.03 -7.84
CA ALA A 740 -4.42 22.54 -6.82
C ALA A 740 -4.67 23.62 -5.74
N ARG A 741 -5.86 23.59 -5.13
CA ARG A 741 -6.23 24.43 -3.99
C ARG A 741 -6.98 23.62 -2.95
N ASN A 742 -6.73 23.93 -1.67
CA ASN A 742 -7.45 23.39 -0.52
C ASN A 742 -7.37 21.86 -0.48
N VAL A 743 -6.16 21.32 -0.29
CA VAL A 743 -5.94 19.86 -0.18
C VAL A 743 -5.36 19.51 1.19
N PHE A 744 -5.99 18.57 1.87
CA PHE A 744 -5.47 17.90 3.06
C PHE A 744 -4.95 16.51 2.68
N SER A 745 -3.80 16.10 3.22
CA SER A 745 -3.30 14.73 3.09
C SER A 745 -2.64 14.23 4.37
N ALA A 746 -2.97 12.99 4.75
CA ALA A 746 -2.44 12.31 5.94
C ALA A 746 -2.66 10.78 5.82
N LEU A 747 -1.68 9.93 5.52
CA LEU A 747 -0.33 10.21 5.02
C LEU A 747 -0.24 10.02 3.49
N GLN A 748 0.90 10.39 2.90
CA GLN A 748 1.26 10.08 1.52
C GLN A 748 2.47 9.15 1.49
N GLN A 749 2.33 8.00 0.84
CA GLN A 749 3.43 7.06 0.64
C GLN A 749 3.73 6.85 -0.86
N SER A 750 5.01 6.64 -1.18
CA SER A 750 5.50 6.56 -2.54
C SER A 750 6.85 5.88 -2.70
N GLU A 751 6.98 5.17 -3.83
CA GLU A 751 8.22 4.52 -4.24
C GLU A 751 8.56 4.82 -5.70
N THR A 752 9.86 4.98 -6.00
CA THR A 752 10.35 5.13 -7.37
C THR A 752 10.29 3.79 -8.12
N PRO A 753 9.98 3.75 -9.43
CA PRO A 753 10.00 2.48 -10.17
C PRO A 753 11.41 1.88 -10.17
N TYR A 754 11.55 0.64 -9.70
CA TYR A 754 12.86 0.02 -9.42
C TYR A 754 13.78 -0.09 -10.64
N TRP A 755 13.23 -0.06 -11.86
CA TRP A 755 14.01 -0.08 -13.10
C TRP A 755 14.70 1.26 -13.41
N GLN A 756 14.29 2.38 -12.80
CA GLN A 756 14.88 3.69 -13.06
C GLN A 756 16.30 3.85 -12.47
N GLY A 757 17.00 4.90 -12.92
CA GLY A 757 18.34 5.25 -12.46
C GLY A 757 19.45 4.79 -13.40
N PRO A 758 20.72 4.86 -12.96
CA PRO A 758 21.90 4.45 -13.72
C PRO A 758 21.76 3.08 -14.40
N GLY A 759 21.93 3.06 -15.73
CA GLY A 759 21.92 1.83 -16.54
C GLY A 759 20.58 1.46 -17.20
N ASN A 760 19.54 2.29 -17.08
CA ASN A 760 18.25 2.08 -17.75
C ASN A 760 17.74 3.36 -18.46
N LEU A 761 16.48 3.38 -18.89
CA LEU A 761 15.83 4.59 -19.40
C LEU A 761 15.75 5.67 -18.32
N LEU A 762 15.95 6.91 -18.76
CA LEU A 762 15.94 8.08 -17.90
C LEU A 762 14.66 8.89 -18.12
N ALA A 763 14.03 9.37 -17.05
CA ALA A 763 12.83 10.19 -17.17
C ALA A 763 13.10 11.47 -18.00
N PRO A 764 12.17 11.90 -18.88
CA PRO A 764 10.79 11.43 -19.01
C PRO A 764 10.57 10.20 -19.91
N ALA A 765 11.60 9.56 -20.46
CA ALA A 765 11.41 8.38 -21.31
C ALA A 765 10.77 7.20 -20.54
N PRO A 766 9.88 6.39 -21.17
CA PRO A 766 9.47 6.40 -22.58
C PRO A 766 8.25 7.29 -22.90
N TRP A 767 7.93 8.27 -22.04
CA TRP A 767 6.78 9.17 -22.16
C TRP A 767 7.13 10.54 -22.78
N ASP A 768 8.39 10.75 -23.15
CA ASP A 768 8.99 11.99 -23.66
C ASP A 768 8.26 12.59 -24.87
N GLN A 769 7.69 11.76 -25.74
CA GLN A 769 6.91 12.18 -26.92
C GLN A 769 5.42 12.48 -26.61
N SER A 770 5.01 12.35 -25.35
CA SER A 770 3.60 12.32 -24.91
C SER A 770 3.37 13.04 -23.56
N LEU A 771 4.23 14.01 -23.27
CA LEU A 771 4.11 14.87 -22.09
C LEU A 771 2.95 15.85 -22.27
N ILE A 772 2.22 16.08 -21.17
CA ILE A 772 1.25 17.16 -21.04
C ILE A 772 1.85 18.31 -20.22
N ALA A 773 1.26 19.50 -20.29
CA ALA A 773 1.84 20.72 -19.70
C ALA A 773 2.01 20.69 -18.16
N SER A 774 1.40 19.74 -17.46
CA SER A 774 1.56 19.54 -16.01
C SER A 774 2.75 18.67 -15.65
N ASP A 775 3.32 17.92 -16.59
CA ASP A 775 4.36 16.93 -16.30
C ASP A 775 5.73 17.59 -16.01
N PRO A 776 6.66 16.86 -15.37
CA PRO A 776 8.08 17.17 -15.39
C PRO A 776 8.69 16.75 -16.75
N ASP A 777 9.35 17.69 -17.43
CA ASP A 777 10.13 17.42 -18.65
C ASP A 777 11.61 17.11 -18.36
N TYR A 778 12.03 17.29 -17.11
CA TYR A 778 13.40 17.14 -16.62
C TYR A 778 14.41 18.04 -17.36
N SER A 779 13.98 19.20 -17.85
CA SER A 779 14.83 20.19 -18.53
C SER A 779 15.89 20.80 -17.63
N GLU A 780 15.69 20.74 -16.30
CA GLU A 780 16.66 21.17 -15.29
C GLU A 780 17.77 20.14 -15.01
N CYS A 781 17.59 18.88 -15.41
CA CYS A 781 18.61 17.83 -15.29
C CYS A 781 19.49 17.78 -16.55
N ALA A 782 20.77 17.42 -16.41
CA ALA A 782 21.60 17.13 -17.60
C ALA A 782 21.11 15.86 -18.32
N ALA A 783 21.29 15.78 -19.64
CA ALA A 783 20.68 14.73 -20.48
C ALA A 783 21.08 13.29 -20.08
N ASN A 784 22.27 13.12 -19.52
CA ASN A 784 22.84 11.86 -19.03
C ASN A 784 22.83 11.73 -17.49
N ASP A 785 22.18 12.65 -16.78
CA ASP A 785 22.10 12.64 -15.32
C ASP A 785 21.04 11.65 -14.86
N ALA A 786 21.48 10.42 -14.61
CA ALA A 786 20.61 9.30 -14.36
C ALA A 786 19.94 9.30 -12.98
N THR A 787 20.47 10.03 -11.99
CA THR A 787 19.87 10.13 -10.65
C THR A 787 18.99 11.36 -10.49
N CYS A 788 19.22 12.43 -11.29
CA CYS A 788 18.27 13.54 -11.44
C CYS A 788 17.04 13.14 -12.26
N ARG A 789 17.22 12.32 -13.31
CA ARG A 789 16.15 11.86 -14.22
C ARG A 789 15.41 10.61 -13.72
N MET A 790 14.86 10.70 -12.51
CA MET A 790 14.02 9.68 -11.87
C MET A 790 12.68 10.28 -11.46
N ALA A 791 11.65 9.45 -11.24
CA ALA A 791 10.30 9.88 -10.92
C ALA A 791 10.28 10.77 -9.67
N LEU A 792 9.65 11.94 -9.74
CA LEU A 792 9.46 12.77 -8.55
C LEU A 792 8.43 12.11 -7.61
N PHE A 793 8.65 12.19 -6.30
CA PHE A 793 7.62 11.76 -5.37
C PHE A 793 6.47 12.75 -5.37
N GLU A 794 6.80 14.04 -5.26
CA GLU A 794 5.85 15.14 -5.33
C GLU A 794 6.35 16.24 -6.26
N LEU A 795 5.51 16.62 -7.23
CA LEU A 795 5.65 17.86 -7.99
C LEU A 795 4.52 18.83 -7.57
N ILE A 796 4.87 19.97 -6.99
CA ILE A 796 3.90 20.99 -6.56
C ILE A 796 4.14 22.26 -7.39
N ARG A 797 3.20 22.61 -8.27
CA ARG A 797 3.37 23.72 -9.22
C ARG A 797 2.15 24.64 -9.24
N SER A 798 2.39 25.93 -8.96
CA SER A 798 1.35 26.98 -8.93
C SER A 798 0.18 26.70 -7.98
N SER A 799 0.43 25.94 -6.91
CA SER A 799 -0.59 25.44 -5.97
C SER A 799 -0.60 26.26 -4.66
N SER A 800 -1.70 26.21 -3.91
CA SER A 800 -1.75 26.82 -2.57
C SER A 800 -2.77 26.18 -1.64
N ASN A 801 -2.61 26.43 -0.33
CA ASN A 801 -3.44 25.83 0.72
C ASN A 801 -3.35 24.30 0.67
N LEU A 802 -2.12 23.77 0.67
CA LEU A 802 -1.86 22.33 0.76
C LEU A 802 -1.33 22.02 2.16
N PHE A 803 -1.95 21.06 2.83
CA PHE A 803 -1.65 20.63 4.19
C PHE A 803 -1.29 19.14 4.12
N LEU A 804 0.01 18.86 4.00
CA LEU A 804 0.56 17.54 3.67
C LEU A 804 1.31 17.00 4.89
N TYR A 805 0.71 16.04 5.59
CA TYR A 805 1.25 15.45 6.81
C TYR A 805 1.70 14.01 6.56
N GLY A 806 2.92 13.68 6.93
CA GLY A 806 3.50 12.35 6.75
C GLY A 806 3.85 12.06 5.28
N GLY A 807 4.92 12.66 4.78
CA GLY A 807 5.48 12.27 3.47
C GLY A 807 6.39 11.04 3.63
N CYS A 808 6.17 9.98 2.85
CA CYS A 808 6.95 8.73 2.88
C CYS A 808 7.51 8.44 1.48
N ASN A 809 8.78 8.82 1.25
CA ASN A 809 9.38 8.95 -0.08
C ASN A 809 10.59 8.01 -0.25
N TRP A 810 10.34 6.78 -0.74
CA TRP A 810 11.31 5.69 -0.67
C TRP A 810 12.01 5.37 -2.00
N VAL A 811 13.34 5.29 -1.96
CA VAL A 811 14.17 4.77 -3.05
C VAL A 811 14.94 3.57 -2.54
N PHE A 812 14.71 2.40 -3.14
CA PHE A 812 15.38 1.15 -2.79
C PHE A 812 16.37 0.67 -3.85
N PHE A 813 16.15 1.03 -5.11
CA PHE A 813 16.90 0.49 -6.24
C PHE A 813 17.30 1.55 -7.28
N ASN A 814 18.41 1.27 -7.96
CA ASN A 814 18.68 1.78 -9.30
C ASN A 814 18.81 0.58 -10.26
N ASN A 815 18.03 0.56 -11.35
CA ASN A 815 18.04 -0.52 -12.34
C ASN A 815 17.95 -1.93 -11.70
N LYS A 816 17.06 -2.08 -10.71
CA LYS A 816 16.82 -3.29 -9.89
C LYS A 816 18.02 -3.76 -9.07
N GLN A 817 19.06 -2.92 -8.90
CA GLN A 817 20.17 -3.14 -7.99
C GLN A 817 19.98 -2.29 -6.73
N GLY A 818 20.19 -2.89 -5.55
CA GLY A 818 19.95 -2.22 -4.27
C GLY A 818 20.88 -1.03 -4.02
N CYS A 819 20.35 0.04 -3.43
CA CYS A 819 21.04 1.31 -3.27
C CYS A 819 22.34 1.23 -2.47
N GLN A 820 23.34 1.99 -2.91
CA GLN A 820 24.64 2.16 -2.26
C GLN A 820 24.82 3.62 -1.84
N GLY A 821 24.08 4.03 -0.81
CA GLY A 821 23.92 5.44 -0.42
C GLY A 821 22.71 6.08 -1.09
N ASP A 822 22.87 7.30 -1.61
CA ASP A 822 21.82 7.99 -2.36
C ASP A 822 21.71 7.46 -3.80
N CYS A 823 20.50 7.09 -4.20
CA CYS A 823 20.14 6.55 -5.51
C CYS A 823 19.42 7.57 -6.40
N GLN A 824 18.78 8.57 -5.80
CA GLN A 824 17.99 9.59 -6.48
C GLN A 824 18.44 10.97 -6.02
N GLN A 825 18.47 11.94 -6.94
CA GLN A 825 18.95 13.27 -6.59
C GLN A 825 17.87 14.13 -5.92
N ASN A 826 16.61 14.03 -6.36
CA ASN A 826 15.53 14.94 -5.95
C ASN A 826 14.26 14.17 -5.59
N ALA A 827 13.68 14.43 -4.42
CA ALA A 827 12.40 13.83 -3.99
C ALA A 827 11.20 14.73 -4.33
N ILE A 828 11.09 15.86 -3.63
CA ILE A 828 9.99 16.84 -3.77
C ILE A 828 10.49 18.05 -4.54
N ARG A 829 9.70 18.53 -5.52
CA ARG A 829 9.94 19.83 -6.17
C ARG A 829 8.73 20.76 -6.07
N ILE A 830 8.97 21.96 -5.56
CA ILE A 830 7.98 23.04 -5.42
C ILE A 830 8.32 24.18 -6.38
N VAL A 831 7.32 24.70 -7.10
CA VAL A 831 7.45 25.78 -8.11
C VAL A 831 6.26 26.74 -7.99
N ASP A 832 6.53 28.06 -7.99
CA ASP A 832 5.55 29.16 -8.07
C ASP A 832 4.31 29.04 -7.14
N SER A 833 4.48 28.47 -5.95
CA SER A 833 3.40 28.10 -5.04
C SER A 833 3.33 29.02 -3.80
N SER A 834 2.32 28.86 -2.95
CA SER A 834 2.20 29.61 -1.68
C SER A 834 1.40 28.85 -0.64
N SER A 835 1.54 29.17 0.65
CA SER A 835 0.75 28.57 1.73
C SER A 835 0.74 27.03 1.67
N LEU A 836 1.93 26.44 1.64
CA LEU A 836 2.12 25.00 1.75
C LEU A 836 2.70 24.67 3.12
N TYR A 837 2.11 23.66 3.75
CA TYR A 837 2.47 23.16 5.06
C TYR A 837 2.81 21.68 4.89
N LEU A 838 4.11 21.35 4.86
CA LEU A 838 4.58 19.97 4.76
C LEU A 838 5.18 19.57 6.10
N TYR A 839 4.62 18.54 6.75
CA TYR A 839 5.02 18.07 8.07
C TYR A 839 5.39 16.60 8.07
N GLY A 840 6.44 16.21 8.80
CA GLY A 840 6.89 14.81 8.88
C GLY A 840 7.28 14.22 7.52
N ILE A 841 8.14 14.93 6.77
CA ILE A 841 8.66 14.45 5.48
C ILE A 841 9.81 13.48 5.76
N ASN A 842 9.67 12.23 5.34
CA ASN A 842 10.67 11.19 5.46
C ASN A 842 11.10 10.73 4.06
N THR A 843 12.41 10.63 3.84
CA THR A 843 12.97 10.16 2.56
C THR A 843 13.96 9.01 2.78
N LYS A 844 14.11 8.14 1.79
CA LYS A 844 15.20 7.14 1.75
C LYS A 844 16.07 7.33 0.52
N SER A 845 17.39 7.20 0.69
CA SER A 845 18.39 7.18 -0.39
C SER A 845 18.21 8.30 -1.42
N THR A 846 17.88 9.51 -0.96
CA THR A 846 17.67 10.68 -1.81
C THR A 846 18.51 11.86 -1.35
N THR A 847 19.30 12.46 -2.25
CA THR A 847 20.21 13.56 -1.88
C THR A 847 19.47 14.83 -1.45
N ASN A 848 18.58 15.36 -2.30
CA ASN A 848 17.77 16.54 -2.02
C ASN A 848 16.34 16.12 -1.69
N MET A 849 15.96 16.24 -0.42
CA MET A 849 14.61 15.95 0.05
C MET A 849 13.59 16.94 -0.53
N VAL A 850 13.95 18.23 -0.56
CA VAL A 850 13.11 19.31 -1.09
C VAL A 850 13.93 20.23 -1.99
N VAL A 851 13.38 20.55 -3.16
CA VAL A 851 13.92 21.52 -4.13
C VAL A 851 12.88 22.61 -4.39
N ASN A 852 13.26 23.88 -4.31
CA ASN A 852 12.43 25.03 -4.66
C ASN A 852 12.90 25.61 -6.00
N GLY A 853 12.08 25.49 -7.04
CA GLY A 853 12.51 25.67 -8.42
C GLY A 853 13.63 24.69 -8.75
N ASN A 854 14.83 25.22 -8.96
CA ASN A 854 16.06 24.45 -9.20
C ASN A 854 17.06 24.51 -8.03
N THR A 855 16.69 25.13 -6.90
CA THR A 855 17.55 25.30 -5.71
C THR A 855 17.26 24.20 -4.68
N PRO A 856 18.21 23.31 -4.36
CA PRO A 856 18.07 22.39 -3.24
C PRO A 856 17.90 23.16 -1.93
N ILE A 857 16.86 22.84 -1.17
CA ILE A 857 16.52 23.51 0.10
C ILE A 857 16.96 22.66 1.28
N ALA A 858 16.60 21.39 1.29
CA ALA A 858 16.90 20.46 2.36
C ALA A 858 17.49 19.16 1.78
N LYS A 859 18.60 18.71 2.35
CA LYS A 859 19.30 17.48 1.93
C LYS A 859 19.21 16.41 3.01
N GLN A 860 19.25 15.15 2.61
CA GLN A 860 19.24 14.02 3.56
C GLN A 860 20.48 14.04 4.47
N THR A 861 21.65 14.46 3.95
CA THR A 861 22.89 14.61 4.74
C THR A 861 22.77 15.62 5.87
N ASP A 862 21.92 16.64 5.70
CA ASP A 862 21.71 17.71 6.68
C ASP A 862 20.58 17.34 7.65
N ASN A 863 19.86 16.25 7.39
CA ASN A 863 18.65 15.84 8.10
C ASN A 863 18.64 14.34 8.46
N PRO A 864 19.69 13.79 9.11
CA PRO A 864 19.76 12.36 9.40
C PRO A 864 18.70 11.93 10.43
N GLY A 865 17.83 11.00 10.02
CA GLY A 865 16.98 10.20 10.92
C GLY A 865 17.48 8.76 11.01
N GLY A 866 16.70 7.88 11.67
CA GLY A 866 17.13 6.51 11.96
C GLY A 866 17.21 5.55 10.76
N TRP A 867 16.63 5.90 9.60
CA TRP A 867 16.62 5.04 8.40
C TRP A 867 16.89 5.78 7.06
N GLY A 868 16.96 7.11 7.11
CA GLY A 868 16.93 8.00 5.97
C GLY A 868 16.93 9.47 6.41
N GLY A 869 16.31 10.35 5.61
CA GLY A 869 16.19 11.78 5.91
C GLY A 869 14.87 12.14 6.57
N VAL A 870 14.86 13.10 7.51
CA VAL A 870 13.64 13.57 8.20
C VAL A 870 13.56 15.09 8.24
N ILE A 871 12.46 15.67 7.78
CA ILE A 871 12.16 17.10 7.98
C ILE A 871 10.88 17.18 8.80
N ALA A 872 10.96 17.77 9.99
CA ALA A 872 9.82 17.93 10.87
C ALA A 872 8.79 18.89 10.26
N ALA A 873 9.24 20.02 9.70
CA ALA A 873 8.38 20.97 9.02
C ALA A 873 9.09 21.69 7.85
N TYR A 874 8.41 21.82 6.71
CA TYR A 874 8.72 22.79 5.67
C TYR A 874 7.56 23.77 5.48
N LEU A 875 7.80 25.03 5.84
CA LEU A 875 6.81 26.09 5.83
C LEU A 875 7.04 27.00 4.61
N TYR A 876 6.28 26.77 3.55
CA TYR A 876 6.49 27.43 2.26
C TYR A 876 5.51 28.58 2.04
N ASN A 877 6.00 29.82 2.19
CA ASN A 877 5.22 31.06 2.01
C ASN A 877 3.91 31.02 2.82
N SER A 878 4.03 30.67 4.11
CA SER A 878 2.97 30.24 5.02
C SER A 878 2.41 31.32 5.95
#